data_AF-A0A2W1B894-F1
#
_entry.id   AF-A0A2W1B894-F1
#
_cell.length_a   1.000
_cell.length_b   1.000
_cell.length_c   1.000
_cell.angle_alpha   90.00
_cell.angle_beta   90.00
_cell.angle_gamma   90.00
#
_symmetry.space_group_name_H-M   'P 1'
#
loop_
_entity.id
_entity.type
_entity.pdbx_description
1 polymer ?
#
loop_
_entity_poly.entity_id
_entity_poly.type
_entity_poly.pdbx_seq_one_letter_code
_entity_poly.pdbx_strand_id
1 'polypeptide(L)'
;MAKRAVFCTALFLLTHSSRSSHIFHENTHITFYPEFDAEYFGYSTLLSPDGLLVGAPKAFVPNDHGGMKTGTVFNCPLQNLDVKNISCTILRRNGRLGVMIYYIIFTALYGCSFSTEFPKRGDNDDMFSRVNPGFLRDDMWFGATMASLPNGRLMINAPRWTAPYGKKHLLMNGCTYLQSSRSNRVIYPLKLTNRQAYVTDGSRREYGEYGTHLNFYAYGQAGSSIAVTKLNTVILGAPGLLQWTGGVISMSFLPNDTSTYTTKLLAANPYFSRDIGPDEYFGYSVESGVFQKDGNILYVAGAPRANIAGGKVLIFEPPILEFKSLNIKMTIKGPQSGSYFGASLCVTDINGDGLDDLLVGAPTYVKNDGGLPYDQGAVFVYMNKEKDNDFVLEEQDHVSGSVTNGAWFGISIGDLGDVDGDGYKDIAIGAPWENDGQGAVYIYKGYAKGLNPNNVQRIQPMDARGFGWSIAKGADVDNNNCNDLAIGAHSSQTSYLYRCIPTMKVHAVIRVPNAINLPQNTTGFDAVFCVSATSPWNDVEINVIGKIEVDPEYNRAMISGDATRKFRVKPGQEICDEQTIEVHPSADLSKPISLRFRLEPDELMNEDSTMFLMNAARLSEESTMKTSFLIQLVRDCGEDLICIPWLVMTLEALDKNEDITWEIELDYDMNHNVNDTRDLDLNIKAKLNDALYRNVTDTAFEDIVINVVHKANFSVNGFSCSDTNTRKGDYLRENITFNATTHMIVHGKHNITKFEVKTTLILEPESYTWKLILICVLLGLLLLALIVTILYKRGFFQRTTHKMLQLHKSNQQRLIQESDTSSMPIEEEDDDLPPFDDSD
;
A
#
# COMPACT_ATOMS: atom_id res chain seq x y z
N MET A 1 18.88 -7.33 -35.19
CA MET A 1 19.56 -6.63 -34.06
C MET A 1 18.73 -5.47 -33.49
N ALA A 2 17.95 -4.72 -34.28
CA ALA A 2 17.11 -3.62 -33.75
C ALA A 2 15.96 -4.04 -32.81
N LYS A 3 15.40 -5.26 -32.94
CA LYS A 3 14.34 -5.77 -32.03
C LYS A 3 14.83 -6.19 -30.63
N ARG A 4 16.13 -6.43 -30.44
CA ARG A 4 16.71 -6.72 -29.10
C ARG A 4 17.04 -5.46 -28.32
N ALA A 5 17.35 -4.36 -29.00
CA ALA A 5 17.62 -3.07 -28.36
C ALA A 5 16.36 -2.47 -27.72
N VAL A 6 15.19 -2.61 -28.38
CA VAL A 6 13.90 -2.11 -27.86
C VAL A 6 13.41 -2.91 -26.64
N PHE A 7 13.74 -4.20 -26.56
CA PHE A 7 13.42 -5.02 -25.38
C PHE A 7 14.33 -4.70 -24.19
N CYS A 8 15.60 -4.37 -24.42
CA CYS A 8 16.51 -3.94 -23.34
C CYS A 8 16.18 -2.54 -22.81
N THR A 9 15.75 -1.59 -23.65
CA THR A 9 15.33 -0.26 -23.17
C THR A 9 13.96 -0.29 -22.49
N ALA A 10 13.04 -1.15 -22.91
CA ALA A 10 11.78 -1.36 -22.20
C ALA A 10 11.97 -2.01 -20.81
N LEU A 11 12.94 -2.94 -20.67
CA LEU A 11 13.29 -3.53 -19.37
C LEU A 11 14.05 -2.55 -18.46
N PHE A 12 14.82 -1.62 -19.03
CA PHE A 12 15.48 -0.55 -18.26
C PHE A 12 14.50 0.54 -17.79
N LEU A 13 13.44 0.81 -18.55
CA LEU A 13 12.41 1.80 -18.18
C LEU A 13 11.37 1.24 -17.20
N LEU A 14 11.17 -0.08 -17.13
CA LEU A 14 10.26 -0.72 -16.16
C LEU A 14 10.92 -1.00 -14.80
N THR A 15 12.23 -0.84 -14.67
CA THR A 15 12.96 -1.06 -13.40
C THR A 15 13.36 0.23 -12.69
N HIS A 16 13.10 1.40 -13.28
CA HIS A 16 13.14 2.68 -12.57
C HIS A 16 11.72 3.03 -12.10
N SER A 17 11.14 2.19 -11.23
CA SER A 17 10.39 2.78 -10.13
C SER A 17 11.36 3.74 -9.46
N SER A 18 11.00 5.01 -9.31
CA SER A 18 11.89 5.95 -8.63
C SER A 18 12.19 5.39 -7.25
N ARG A 19 13.45 5.03 -6.98
CA ARG A 19 13.92 4.47 -5.71
C ARG A 19 13.63 5.39 -4.51
N SER A 20 13.23 6.64 -4.77
CA SER A 20 12.59 7.56 -3.81
C SER A 20 11.27 7.06 -3.19
N SER A 21 10.73 5.93 -3.66
CA SER A 21 9.53 5.27 -3.14
C SER A 21 9.84 4.07 -2.22
N HIS A 22 11.09 3.69 -2.01
CA HIS A 22 11.43 2.56 -1.13
C HIS A 22 11.09 2.86 0.33
N ILE A 23 10.49 1.89 1.05
CA ILE A 23 10.15 2.00 2.47
C ILE A 23 11.43 2.04 3.32
N PHE A 24 12.37 1.17 2.99
CA PHE A 24 13.64 1.04 3.69
C PHE A 24 14.78 1.58 2.83
N HIS A 25 15.61 2.43 3.41
CA HIS A 25 16.75 2.99 2.68
C HIS A 25 17.92 1.98 2.63
N GLU A 26 18.29 1.55 1.43
CA GLU A 26 19.23 0.43 1.27
C GLU A 26 20.68 0.79 1.60
N ASN A 27 21.10 2.05 1.48
CA ASN A 27 22.51 2.43 1.68
C ASN A 27 22.86 2.85 3.12
N THR A 28 21.86 3.06 3.96
CA THR A 28 21.99 3.51 5.36
C THR A 28 21.71 2.39 6.36
N HIS A 29 21.59 1.15 5.89
CA HIS A 29 21.48 -0.01 6.76
C HIS A 29 22.71 -0.14 7.66
N ILE A 30 22.49 -0.72 8.83
CA ILE A 30 23.54 -1.05 9.79
C ILE A 30 23.80 -2.54 9.69
N THR A 31 25.06 -2.90 9.53
CA THR A 31 25.53 -4.29 9.55
C THR A 31 26.12 -4.61 10.92
N PHE A 32 25.67 -5.72 11.48
CA PHE A 32 26.09 -6.24 12.76
C PHE A 32 26.97 -7.46 12.57
N TYR A 33 28.07 -7.49 13.31
CA TYR A 33 29.04 -8.59 13.30
C TYR A 33 29.22 -9.14 14.72
N PRO A 34 29.45 -10.43 14.88
CA PRO A 34 29.81 -10.99 16.18
C PRO A 34 31.22 -10.52 16.60
N GLU A 35 31.47 -10.37 17.91
CA GLU A 35 32.78 -9.98 18.44
C GLU A 35 33.89 -11.04 18.21
N PHE A 36 33.52 -12.25 17.77
CA PHE A 36 34.41 -13.35 17.36
C PHE A 36 33.73 -14.19 16.27
N ASP A 37 34.49 -15.05 15.57
CA ASP A 37 33.95 -15.97 14.55
C ASP A 37 32.85 -16.87 15.15
N ALA A 38 31.62 -16.67 14.70
CA ALA A 38 30.43 -17.27 15.28
C ALA A 38 29.57 -17.89 14.18
N GLU A 39 29.81 -19.18 13.93
CA GLU A 39 29.08 -19.94 12.91
C GLU A 39 27.55 -19.81 13.11
N TYR A 40 26.88 -19.46 12.02
CA TYR A 40 25.44 -19.20 11.96
C TYR A 40 24.96 -17.98 12.75
N PHE A 41 25.82 -16.99 13.02
CA PHE A 41 25.35 -15.66 13.47
C PHE A 41 24.36 -15.07 12.45
N GLY A 42 23.13 -14.78 12.89
CA GLY A 42 22.04 -14.36 12.00
C GLY A 42 21.04 -15.49 11.70
N TYR A 43 21.15 -16.64 12.36
CA TYR A 43 20.19 -17.74 12.21
C TYR A 43 18.80 -17.39 12.77
N SER A 44 18.76 -16.60 13.84
CA SER A 44 17.53 -16.05 14.39
C SER A 44 17.78 -14.61 14.84
N THR A 45 16.85 -13.71 14.54
CA THR A 45 16.90 -12.30 14.93
C THR A 45 15.68 -11.94 15.77
N LEU A 46 15.88 -11.06 16.74
CA LEU A 46 14.80 -10.48 17.54
C LEU A 46 15.08 -8.99 17.72
N LEU A 47 14.15 -8.17 17.24
CA LEU A 47 14.22 -6.72 17.33
C LEU A 47 13.27 -6.22 18.42
N SER A 48 13.73 -5.24 19.20
CA SER A 48 12.90 -4.45 20.09
C SER A 48 13.43 -3.02 20.18
N PRO A 49 12.64 -2.07 20.71
CA PRO A 49 13.12 -0.69 20.93
C PRO A 49 14.38 -0.60 21.80
N ASP A 50 14.59 -1.60 22.68
CA ASP A 50 15.73 -1.65 23.61
C ASP A 50 17.00 -2.26 22.99
N GLY A 51 16.92 -2.94 21.84
CA GLY A 51 18.07 -3.58 21.22
C GLY A 51 17.76 -4.66 20.19
N LEU A 52 18.81 -5.09 19.48
CA LEU A 52 18.77 -6.24 18.55
C LEU A 52 19.49 -7.43 19.19
N LEU A 53 18.83 -8.59 19.21
CA LEU A 53 19.43 -9.86 19.59
C LEU A 53 19.61 -10.76 18.38
N VAL A 54 20.77 -11.41 18.31
CA VAL A 54 21.12 -12.29 17.19
C VAL A 54 21.60 -13.64 17.71
N GLY A 55 20.95 -14.70 17.25
CA GLY A 55 21.30 -16.08 17.56
C GLY A 55 22.39 -16.61 16.63
N ALA A 56 23.31 -17.39 17.21
CA ALA A 56 24.37 -18.10 16.52
C ALA A 56 24.46 -19.54 17.05
N PRO A 57 23.57 -20.45 16.61
CA PRO A 57 23.39 -21.77 17.24
C PRO A 57 24.60 -22.70 17.11
N LYS A 58 25.53 -22.42 16.18
CA LYS A 58 26.76 -23.22 16.00
C LYS A 58 28.02 -22.48 16.46
N ALA A 59 27.87 -21.32 17.11
CA ALA A 59 28.98 -20.57 17.63
C ALA A 59 29.79 -21.35 18.68
N PHE A 60 31.10 -21.20 18.60
CA PHE A 60 32.03 -21.61 19.64
C PHE A 60 32.10 -20.52 20.70
N VAL A 61 31.90 -20.86 21.98
CA VAL A 61 31.96 -19.86 23.06
C VAL A 61 33.36 -19.89 23.69
N PRO A 62 34.15 -18.80 23.59
CA PRO A 62 35.46 -18.72 24.23
C PRO A 62 35.33 -18.92 25.75
N ASN A 63 36.21 -19.73 26.33
CA ASN A 63 36.25 -20.09 27.76
C ASN A 63 35.17 -21.06 28.28
N ASP A 64 34.30 -21.60 27.43
CA ASP A 64 33.48 -22.76 27.81
C ASP A 64 34.35 -24.04 27.73
N HIS A 65 34.48 -24.77 28.84
CA HIS A 65 35.42 -25.90 28.93
C HIS A 65 35.07 -27.00 27.92
N GLY A 66 35.97 -27.27 26.96
CA GLY A 66 35.88 -28.45 26.09
C GLY A 66 35.88 -28.18 24.59
N GLY A 67 35.91 -26.92 24.17
CA GLY A 67 36.03 -26.58 22.75
C GLY A 67 34.81 -26.95 21.89
N MET A 68 33.62 -26.96 22.50
CA MET A 68 32.38 -27.47 21.92
C MET A 68 31.53 -26.37 21.29
N LYS A 69 30.78 -26.71 20.23
CA LYS A 69 29.89 -25.78 19.50
C LYS A 69 28.52 -25.76 20.16
N THR A 70 28.41 -25.12 21.32
CA THR A 70 27.14 -25.11 22.09
C THR A 70 26.13 -24.09 21.55
N GLY A 71 26.57 -23.10 20.77
CA GLY A 71 25.76 -21.98 20.32
C GLY A 71 25.67 -20.86 21.36
N THR A 72 25.38 -19.64 20.89
CA THR A 72 25.24 -18.46 21.74
C THR A 72 24.24 -17.44 21.17
N VAL A 73 23.92 -16.43 21.97
CA VAL A 73 23.13 -15.26 21.58
C VAL A 73 23.97 -14.01 21.82
N PHE A 74 23.90 -13.08 20.88
CA PHE A 74 24.58 -11.80 20.92
C PHE A 74 23.58 -10.67 21.17
N ASN A 75 24.05 -9.67 21.91
CA ASN A 75 23.37 -8.40 22.11
C ASN A 75 24.06 -7.32 21.27
N CYS A 76 23.31 -6.74 20.34
CA CYS A 76 23.76 -5.73 19.40
C CYS A 76 23.23 -4.35 19.85
N PRO A 77 24.11 -3.39 20.20
CA PRO A 77 23.69 -2.09 20.71
C PRO A 77 23.12 -1.18 19.60
N LEU A 78 22.08 -0.41 19.94
CA LEU A 78 21.41 0.55 19.05
C LEU A 78 21.68 2.03 19.39
N GLN A 79 22.71 2.31 20.20
CA GLN A 79 22.97 3.65 20.75
C GLN A 79 23.58 4.63 19.73
N ASN A 80 24.21 4.14 18.66
CA ASN A 80 24.81 4.97 17.62
C ASN A 80 24.45 4.42 16.23
N LEU A 81 23.29 4.84 15.74
CA LEU A 81 22.73 4.39 14.46
C LEU A 81 23.36 5.10 13.24
N ASP A 82 24.36 5.95 13.44
CA ASP A 82 25.12 6.58 12.35
C ASP A 82 26.30 5.70 11.90
N VAL A 83 26.62 4.65 12.66
CA VAL A 83 27.73 3.74 12.35
C VAL A 83 27.22 2.57 11.51
N LYS A 84 27.79 2.43 10.30
CA LYS A 84 27.40 1.35 9.37
C LYS A 84 27.73 -0.05 9.87
N ASN A 85 28.78 -0.22 10.67
CA ASN A 85 29.26 -1.52 11.14
C ASN A 85 29.36 -1.55 12.67
N ILE A 86 28.59 -2.41 13.32
CA ILE A 86 28.54 -2.52 14.79
C ILE A 86 28.93 -3.93 15.23
N SER A 87 29.79 -4.02 16.24
CA SER A 87 30.14 -5.28 16.88
C SER A 87 29.15 -5.63 17.99
N CYS A 88 28.70 -6.87 18.01
CA CYS A 88 27.77 -7.39 19.01
C CYS A 88 28.50 -8.24 20.05
N THR A 89 28.07 -8.08 21.30
CA THR A 89 28.69 -8.75 22.44
C THR A 89 27.90 -9.97 22.88
N ILE A 90 28.58 -11.00 23.38
CA ILE A 90 27.90 -12.20 23.87
C ILE A 90 26.98 -11.88 25.06
N LEU A 91 25.74 -12.39 25.00
CA LEU A 91 24.82 -12.32 26.12
C LEU A 91 25.23 -13.35 27.19
N ARG A 92 25.72 -12.87 28.34
CA ARG A 92 26.30 -13.74 29.38
C ARG A 92 25.30 -14.77 29.92
N ARG A 93 25.57 -16.04 29.65
CA ARG A 93 24.94 -17.22 30.28
C ARG A 93 25.58 -17.48 31.65
N ASN A 94 24.80 -17.83 32.69
CA ASN A 94 25.46 -18.28 33.93
C ASN A 94 26.12 -19.64 33.69
N GLY A 95 27.46 -19.65 33.67
CA GLY A 95 28.28 -20.85 33.74
C GLY A 95 28.71 -21.20 35.16
N ARG A 96 27.87 -21.02 36.20
CA ARG A 96 28.17 -21.50 37.56
C ARG A 96 28.17 -23.04 37.61
N LEU A 97 29.25 -23.61 37.11
CA LEU A 97 29.88 -24.84 37.60
C LEU A 97 31.41 -24.76 37.39
N GLY A 98 31.96 -23.56 37.55
CA GLY A 98 33.39 -23.31 37.63
C GLY A 98 33.71 -22.53 38.90
N VAL A 99 34.43 -23.19 39.82
CA VAL A 99 35.03 -22.68 41.08
C VAL A 99 34.10 -22.57 42.29
N MET A 100 34.16 -23.57 43.18
CA MET A 100 34.54 -23.38 44.59
C MET A 100 35.07 -24.71 45.16
N ILE A 101 36.39 -24.84 45.17
CA ILE A 101 37.11 -25.61 46.20
C ILE A 101 36.77 -24.89 47.52
N TYR A 102 36.33 -25.64 48.54
CA TYR A 102 35.67 -25.20 49.79
C TYR A 102 34.14 -25.08 49.72
N TYR A 103 33.44 -26.20 49.86
CA TYR A 103 32.47 -26.46 50.94
C TYR A 103 31.96 -27.90 50.76
N ILE A 104 32.71 -28.84 51.32
CA ILE A 104 32.16 -30.12 51.75
C ILE A 104 31.41 -29.79 53.05
N ILE A 105 30.19 -30.32 53.21
CA ILE A 105 29.24 -30.13 54.33
C ILE A 105 28.29 -28.93 54.11
N PHE A 106 26.97 -29.20 54.15
CA PHE A 106 25.82 -28.30 53.93
C PHE A 106 25.35 -28.09 52.48
N THR A 107 24.55 -29.03 51.98
CA THR A 107 23.14 -28.80 51.57
C THR A 107 22.55 -30.10 51.00
N ALA A 108 22.04 -30.95 51.89
CA ALA A 108 20.77 -31.61 51.64
C ALA A 108 19.69 -30.55 51.97
N LEU A 109 18.64 -30.44 51.16
CA LEU A 109 17.63 -29.36 51.12
C LEU A 109 18.02 -28.22 50.16
N TYR A 110 17.11 -27.90 49.25
CA TYR A 110 17.23 -27.03 48.06
C TYR A 110 17.81 -27.71 46.82
N GLY A 111 16.92 -28.42 46.13
CA GLY A 111 17.13 -29.02 44.82
C GLY A 111 17.48 -27.98 43.76
N CYS A 112 18.76 -27.95 43.41
CA CYS A 112 19.25 -27.47 42.12
C CYS A 112 20.52 -28.26 41.79
N SER A 113 20.36 -29.57 41.65
CA SER A 113 21.38 -30.49 41.13
C SER A 113 20.65 -31.47 40.21
N PHE A 114 21.28 -31.80 39.08
CA PHE A 114 20.95 -32.97 38.26
C PHE A 114 20.60 -34.14 39.18
N SER A 115 19.32 -34.49 39.31
CA SER A 115 18.87 -35.63 40.10
C SER A 115 18.00 -36.55 39.26
N THR A 116 18.65 -37.16 38.28
CA THR A 116 18.56 -38.60 38.05
C THR A 116 19.97 -39.04 37.65
N GLU A 117 20.79 -39.33 38.66
CA GLU A 117 21.99 -40.17 38.61
C GLU A 117 23.02 -39.89 37.49
N PHE A 118 23.98 -38.98 37.74
CA PHE A 118 25.36 -39.37 37.40
C PHE A 118 25.77 -40.39 38.46
N PRO A 119 26.00 -41.66 38.11
CA PRO A 119 26.46 -42.63 39.10
C PRO A 119 27.82 -42.18 39.62
N LYS A 120 28.05 -42.47 40.90
CA LYS A 120 29.35 -42.26 41.55
C LYS A 120 30.43 -42.89 40.65
N ARG A 121 31.49 -42.12 40.38
CA ARG A 121 32.68 -42.57 39.65
C ARG A 121 33.15 -43.90 40.27
N GLY A 122 32.91 -45.02 39.57
CA GLY A 122 33.12 -46.36 40.13
C GLY A 122 32.27 -47.48 39.51
N ASP A 123 31.16 -47.16 38.83
CA ASP A 123 30.40 -48.18 38.08
C ASP A 123 30.94 -48.28 36.63
N ASN A 124 31.73 -49.30 36.34
CA ASN A 124 32.42 -49.46 35.06
C ASN A 124 31.48 -49.74 33.87
N ASP A 125 30.21 -50.04 34.12
CA ASP A 125 29.18 -50.32 33.10
C ASP A 125 28.35 -49.10 32.68
N ASP A 126 28.52 -47.94 33.33
CA ASP A 126 27.85 -46.69 32.93
C ASP A 126 28.74 -45.85 32.00
N MET A 127 28.28 -45.67 30.76
CA MET A 127 28.98 -44.90 29.73
C MET A 127 29.18 -43.44 30.16
N PHE A 128 28.21 -42.85 30.86
CA PHE A 128 28.20 -41.43 31.18
C PHE A 128 29.13 -41.04 32.33
N SER A 129 29.52 -41.99 33.19
CA SER A 129 30.53 -41.80 34.24
C SER A 129 31.92 -41.37 33.72
N ARG A 130 32.20 -41.56 32.42
CA ARG A 130 33.47 -41.23 31.74
C ARG A 130 33.38 -40.05 30.77
N VAL A 131 32.18 -39.53 30.52
CA VAL A 131 31.94 -38.48 29.50
C VAL A 131 32.07 -37.09 30.13
N ASN A 132 32.74 -36.18 29.42
CA ASN A 132 32.80 -34.76 29.83
C ASN A 132 31.37 -34.19 29.86
N PRO A 133 30.90 -33.58 30.96
CA PRO A 133 29.57 -32.95 31.02
C PRO A 133 29.29 -31.92 29.91
N GLY A 134 30.34 -31.31 29.35
CA GLY A 134 30.23 -30.43 28.18
C GLY A 134 29.69 -31.14 26.93
N PHE A 135 29.97 -32.44 26.76
CA PHE A 135 29.56 -33.23 25.59
C PHE A 135 28.05 -33.22 25.36
N LEU A 136 27.25 -33.17 26.44
CA LEU A 136 25.79 -33.11 26.36
C LEU A 136 25.26 -31.77 25.79
N ARG A 137 26.13 -30.75 25.78
CA ARG A 137 25.84 -29.40 25.28
C ARG A 137 26.45 -29.15 23.90
N ASP A 138 27.28 -30.07 23.42
CA ASP A 138 27.86 -29.94 22.09
C ASP A 138 26.76 -30.03 21.03
N ASP A 139 26.79 -29.14 20.04
CA ASP A 139 25.80 -29.03 18.98
C ASP A 139 24.34 -28.91 19.49
N MET A 140 24.13 -28.31 20.68
CA MET A 140 22.79 -28.15 21.27
C MET A 140 21.94 -27.06 20.60
N TRP A 141 22.55 -26.23 19.75
CA TRP A 141 21.89 -25.16 19.01
C TRP A 141 21.26 -24.07 19.89
N PHE A 142 21.97 -23.65 20.93
CA PHE A 142 21.47 -22.56 21.78
C PHE A 142 21.43 -21.23 21.01
N GLY A 143 20.27 -20.58 21.04
CA GLY A 143 20.01 -19.40 20.22
C GLY A 143 19.45 -19.72 18.84
N ALA A 144 18.89 -20.92 18.63
CA ALA A 144 18.20 -21.25 17.38
C ALA A 144 16.85 -20.53 17.24
N THR A 145 16.15 -20.31 18.36
CA THR A 145 14.93 -19.50 18.42
C THR A 145 14.89 -18.70 19.71
N MET A 146 14.26 -17.53 19.65
CA MET A 146 14.20 -16.57 20.74
C MET A 146 12.87 -15.82 20.71
N ALA A 147 12.38 -15.40 21.87
CA ALA A 147 11.23 -14.52 21.97
C ALA A 147 11.39 -13.51 23.10
N SER A 148 10.87 -12.30 22.86
CA SER A 148 10.67 -11.30 23.90
C SER A 148 9.41 -11.63 24.68
N LEU A 149 9.49 -11.56 26.00
CA LEU A 149 8.38 -11.81 26.90
C LEU A 149 7.79 -10.46 27.36
N PRO A 150 6.51 -10.41 27.75
CA PRO A 150 5.78 -9.16 28.08
C PRO A 150 6.39 -8.31 29.20
N ASN A 151 7.23 -8.89 30.05
CA ASN A 151 7.96 -8.20 31.12
C ASN A 151 9.39 -7.79 30.72
N GLY A 152 9.69 -7.75 29.42
CA GLY A 152 11.01 -7.42 28.87
C GLY A 152 12.07 -8.50 29.07
N ARG A 153 11.69 -9.70 29.53
CA ARG A 153 12.60 -10.84 29.68
C ARG A 153 12.71 -11.61 28.38
N LEU A 154 13.79 -12.35 28.25
CA LEU A 154 14.05 -13.16 27.07
C LEU A 154 13.87 -14.65 27.34
N MET A 155 13.29 -15.35 26.37
CA MET A 155 13.30 -16.80 26.29
C MET A 155 14.14 -17.24 25.10
N ILE A 156 15.03 -18.22 25.31
CA ILE A 156 15.99 -18.69 24.30
C ILE A 156 16.00 -20.22 24.31
N ASN A 157 15.93 -20.83 23.14
CA ASN A 157 15.88 -22.29 23.02
C ASN A 157 17.18 -22.90 22.47
N ALA A 158 17.37 -24.16 22.81
CA ALA A 158 18.43 -25.05 22.36
C ALA A 158 17.78 -26.39 21.96
N PRO A 159 17.15 -26.47 20.78
CA PRO A 159 16.30 -27.60 20.40
C PRO A 159 17.09 -28.92 20.24
N ARG A 160 18.41 -28.85 20.04
CA ARG A 160 19.26 -30.05 19.86
C ARG A 160 19.99 -30.46 21.14
N TRP A 161 19.63 -29.88 22.28
CA TRP A 161 20.19 -30.28 23.57
C TRP A 161 19.92 -31.77 23.87
N THR A 162 20.96 -32.48 24.34
CA THR A 162 20.89 -33.91 24.63
C THR A 162 20.90 -34.20 26.13
N ALA A 163 20.05 -35.15 26.53
CA ALA A 163 19.94 -35.65 27.89
C ALA A 163 20.31 -37.14 27.94
N PRO A 164 21.06 -37.60 28.95
CA PRO A 164 21.29 -39.02 29.18
C PRO A 164 19.98 -39.71 29.59
N TYR A 165 19.80 -40.94 29.08
CA TYR A 165 18.71 -41.84 29.42
C TYR A 165 19.25 -43.24 29.69
N GLY A 166 19.01 -43.72 30.92
CA GLY A 166 19.66 -44.92 31.44
C GLY A 166 21.19 -44.82 31.37
N LYS A 167 21.86 -45.95 31.17
CA LYS A 167 23.34 -46.04 31.15
C LYS A 167 23.99 -45.86 29.78
N LYS A 168 23.20 -45.81 28.69
CA LYS A 168 23.71 -45.94 27.31
C LYS A 168 23.09 -45.01 26.26
N HIS A 169 21.96 -44.37 26.52
CA HIS A 169 21.24 -43.62 25.49
C HIS A 169 21.31 -42.12 25.71
N LEU A 170 21.38 -41.36 24.62
CA LEU A 170 21.26 -39.91 24.60
C LEU A 170 20.01 -39.55 23.83
N LEU A 171 19.22 -38.65 24.40
CA LEU A 171 17.90 -38.25 23.92
C LEU A 171 17.91 -36.76 23.62
N MET A 172 17.51 -36.40 22.39
CA MET A 172 17.54 -35.02 21.90
C MET A 172 16.20 -34.34 22.19
N ASN A 173 16.00 -34.05 23.47
CA ASN A 173 14.76 -33.51 24.00
C ASN A 173 14.59 -32.00 23.70
N GLY A 174 15.70 -31.28 23.58
CA GLY A 174 15.71 -29.81 23.55
C GLY A 174 15.69 -29.21 24.96
N CYS A 175 16.08 -27.94 25.07
CA CYS A 175 16.12 -27.20 26.32
C CYS A 175 15.75 -25.73 26.10
N THR A 176 15.08 -25.14 27.09
CA THR A 176 14.66 -23.74 27.07
C THR A 176 15.31 -23.00 28.23
N TYR A 177 15.73 -21.79 27.94
CA TYR A 177 16.37 -20.88 28.88
C TYR A 177 15.55 -19.61 29.02
N LEU A 178 15.55 -19.07 30.23
CA LEU A 178 14.81 -17.90 30.62
C LEU A 178 15.74 -16.90 31.30
N GLN A 179 15.68 -15.65 30.88
CA GLN A 179 16.42 -14.56 31.51
C GLN A 179 15.90 -14.29 32.92
N SER A 180 16.79 -14.04 33.88
CA SER A 180 16.42 -13.67 35.25
C SER A 180 15.82 -12.27 35.33
N SER A 181 14.88 -12.08 36.25
CA SER A 181 14.31 -10.76 36.59
C SER A 181 15.24 -9.88 37.43
N ARG A 182 16.38 -10.41 37.93
CA ARG A 182 17.34 -9.67 38.76
C ARG A 182 18.34 -8.89 37.91
N SER A 183 18.87 -7.79 38.46
CA SER A 183 19.76 -6.78 37.83
C SER A 183 20.89 -7.29 36.94
N ASN A 184 21.39 -8.52 37.14
CA ASN A 184 22.49 -9.06 36.34
C ASN A 184 22.07 -9.67 34.99
N ARG A 185 20.78 -9.62 34.59
CA ARG A 185 20.26 -10.07 33.27
C ARG A 185 20.72 -11.48 32.84
N VAL A 186 21.05 -12.34 33.80
CA VAL A 186 21.64 -13.66 33.54
C VAL A 186 20.59 -14.66 33.09
N ILE A 187 20.92 -15.49 32.11
CA ILE A 187 20.04 -16.52 31.56
C ILE A 187 20.25 -17.88 32.26
N TYR A 188 19.14 -18.52 32.65
CA TYR A 188 19.13 -19.83 33.32
C TYR A 188 18.25 -20.82 32.54
N PRO A 189 18.62 -22.10 32.48
CA PRO A 189 17.72 -23.10 31.93
C PRO A 189 16.50 -23.24 32.85
N LEU A 190 15.33 -23.57 32.29
CA LEU A 190 14.11 -23.75 33.08
C LEU A 190 14.31 -24.76 34.22
N LYS A 191 13.57 -24.59 35.33
CA LYS A 191 13.62 -25.54 36.47
C LYS A 191 13.19 -26.93 36.02
N LEU A 192 13.71 -27.98 36.65
CA LEU A 192 13.47 -29.38 36.25
C LEU A 192 11.98 -29.73 36.15
N THR A 193 11.16 -29.24 37.08
CA THR A 193 9.68 -29.38 37.06
C THR A 193 9.04 -28.79 35.81
N ASN A 194 9.65 -27.77 35.22
CA ASN A 194 9.15 -27.08 34.03
C ASN A 194 9.74 -27.70 32.75
N ARG A 195 10.81 -28.50 32.86
CA ARG A 195 11.36 -29.31 31.76
C ARG A 195 10.66 -30.66 31.59
N GLN A 196 9.88 -31.11 32.58
CA GLN A 196 9.15 -32.38 32.51
C GLN A 196 8.20 -32.47 31.30
N ALA A 197 7.84 -31.33 30.71
CA ALA A 197 7.04 -31.24 29.48
C ALA A 197 7.74 -31.78 28.22
N TYR A 198 9.02 -32.11 28.29
CA TYR A 198 9.79 -32.61 27.15
C TYR A 198 11.01 -33.46 27.56
N VAL A 199 11.10 -33.92 28.82
CA VAL A 199 12.17 -34.82 29.27
C VAL A 199 11.55 -36.15 29.72
N THR A 200 11.90 -37.25 29.04
CA THR A 200 11.43 -38.59 29.42
C THR A 200 12.19 -39.14 30.62
N ASP A 201 11.47 -39.71 31.57
CA ASP A 201 12.00 -40.52 32.68
C ASP A 201 11.89 -42.03 32.43
N GLY A 202 11.39 -42.44 31.25
CA GLY A 202 11.19 -43.84 30.88
C GLY A 202 9.97 -44.52 31.52
N SER A 203 9.26 -43.82 32.41
CA SER A 203 8.01 -44.31 33.02
C SER A 203 6.83 -44.18 32.06
N ARG A 204 6.87 -43.19 31.17
CA ARG A 204 5.82 -42.90 30.18
C ARG A 204 6.08 -43.66 28.88
N ARG A 205 5.42 -44.81 28.74
CA ARG A 205 5.35 -45.59 27.49
C ARG A 205 3.94 -45.47 26.92
N GLU A 206 3.84 -45.05 25.67
CA GLU A 206 2.56 -45.07 24.96
C GLU A 206 2.51 -46.28 24.02
N TYR A 207 1.32 -46.84 23.86
CA TYR A 207 1.07 -47.95 22.95
C TYR A 207 0.11 -47.44 21.88
N GLY A 208 0.58 -47.38 20.64
CA GLY A 208 -0.24 -46.99 19.49
C GLY A 208 -0.33 -48.11 18.47
N GLU A 209 -1.17 -47.89 17.46
CA GLU A 209 -1.53 -48.85 16.41
C GLU A 209 -0.32 -49.36 15.59
N TYR A 210 0.78 -48.62 15.60
CA TYR A 210 2.01 -48.92 14.84
C TYR A 210 3.15 -49.53 15.69
N GLY A 211 2.93 -49.85 16.97
CA GLY A 211 3.91 -50.53 17.84
C GLY A 211 4.16 -49.83 19.18
N THR A 212 5.14 -50.34 19.94
CA THR A 212 5.53 -49.77 21.24
C THR A 212 6.24 -48.43 21.07
N HIS A 213 5.66 -47.33 21.54
CA HIS A 213 6.33 -46.04 21.57
C HIS A 213 7.29 -46.02 22.77
N LEU A 214 8.56 -46.28 22.50
CA LEU A 214 9.63 -46.03 23.45
C LEU A 214 9.74 -44.51 23.65
N ASN A 215 9.09 -44.03 24.71
CA ASN A 215 9.25 -42.70 25.31
C ASN A 215 8.72 -41.52 24.45
N PHE A 216 7.50 -41.06 24.78
CA PHE A 216 6.80 -39.93 24.14
C PHE A 216 7.68 -38.68 23.90
N TYR A 217 8.57 -38.37 24.84
CA TYR A 217 9.39 -37.15 24.85
C TYR A 217 10.81 -37.30 24.27
N ALA A 218 11.27 -38.52 23.94
CA ALA A 218 12.69 -38.84 23.75
C ALA A 218 13.45 -38.05 22.66
N TYR A 219 12.73 -37.49 21.69
CA TYR A 219 13.32 -36.71 20.59
C TYR A 219 12.59 -35.40 20.37
N GLY A 220 11.93 -34.86 21.41
CA GLY A 220 10.97 -33.76 21.26
C GLY A 220 11.47 -32.54 20.49
N GLN A 221 12.77 -32.22 20.59
CA GLN A 221 13.36 -31.01 20.04
C GLN A 221 12.57 -29.74 20.42
N ALA A 222 12.11 -29.67 21.68
CA ALA A 222 11.27 -28.58 22.13
C ALA A 222 11.98 -27.23 21.98
N GLY A 223 11.26 -26.26 21.42
CA GLY A 223 11.80 -24.94 21.09
C GLY A 223 12.41 -24.84 19.70
N SER A 224 12.10 -25.78 18.80
CA SER A 224 12.38 -25.64 17.36
C SER A 224 11.67 -24.45 16.73
N SER A 225 10.52 -24.05 17.28
CA SER A 225 9.82 -22.80 17.01
C SER A 225 9.22 -22.24 18.31
N ILE A 226 8.96 -20.94 18.34
CA ILE A 226 8.43 -20.23 19.52
C ILE A 226 7.53 -19.09 19.07
N ALA A 227 6.41 -18.91 19.78
CA ALA A 227 5.50 -17.78 19.62
C ALA A 227 5.01 -17.29 20.98
N VAL A 228 4.61 -16.01 21.06
CA VAL A 228 4.06 -15.40 22.27
C VAL A 228 2.68 -14.85 21.96
N THR A 229 1.68 -15.40 22.62
CA THR A 229 0.27 -15.01 22.44
C THR A 229 -0.03 -13.63 23.01
N LYS A 230 -1.12 -13.00 22.54
CA LYS A 230 -1.67 -11.75 23.10
C LYS A 230 -2.01 -11.87 24.61
N LEU A 231 -2.27 -13.09 25.12
CA LEU A 231 -2.48 -13.39 26.55
C LEU A 231 -1.20 -13.77 27.31
N ASN A 232 -0.02 -13.38 26.80
CA ASN A 232 1.26 -13.57 27.49
C ASN A 232 1.63 -15.04 27.76
N THR A 233 1.00 -15.97 27.04
CA THR A 233 1.33 -17.40 27.04
C THR A 233 2.35 -17.67 25.94
N VAL A 234 3.38 -18.43 26.26
CA VAL A 234 4.41 -18.85 25.30
C VAL A 234 4.07 -20.22 24.75
N ILE A 235 4.21 -20.36 23.45
CA ILE A 235 3.98 -21.60 22.70
C ILE A 235 5.32 -22.05 22.14
N LEU A 236 5.68 -23.33 22.33
CA LEU A 236 6.86 -23.95 21.75
C LEU A 236 6.46 -25.08 20.81
N GLY A 237 7.07 -25.11 19.64
CA GLY A 237 7.03 -26.26 18.75
C GLY A 237 8.03 -27.34 19.14
N ALA A 238 7.59 -28.60 19.04
CA ALA A 238 8.37 -29.78 19.38
C ALA A 238 8.15 -30.89 18.32
N PRO A 239 8.73 -30.75 17.12
CA PRO A 239 8.42 -31.60 15.96
C PRO A 239 8.84 -33.05 16.11
N GLY A 240 9.75 -33.37 17.05
CA GLY A 240 10.24 -34.74 17.24
C GLY A 240 9.50 -35.54 18.32
N LEU A 241 8.43 -34.99 18.90
CA LEU A 241 7.57 -35.74 19.83
C LEU A 241 6.87 -36.90 19.13
N LEU A 242 6.68 -38.00 19.87
CA LEU A 242 5.94 -39.18 19.43
C LEU A 242 6.33 -39.66 18.01
N GLN A 243 7.55 -40.17 17.84
CA GLN A 243 8.05 -40.64 16.54
C GLN A 243 7.86 -39.60 15.43
N TRP A 244 8.31 -38.37 15.70
CA TRP A 244 8.24 -37.26 14.75
C TRP A 244 6.82 -36.90 14.27
N THR A 245 5.78 -37.37 14.98
CA THR A 245 4.41 -36.84 14.83
C THR A 245 4.43 -35.34 15.09
N GLY A 246 5.13 -34.94 16.17
CA GLY A 246 5.28 -33.57 16.61
C GLY A 246 4.22 -33.15 17.63
N GLY A 247 4.40 -31.96 18.20
CA GLY A 247 3.54 -31.45 19.27
C GLY A 247 3.82 -29.99 19.61
N VAL A 248 2.90 -29.42 20.38
CA VAL A 248 2.95 -28.02 20.82
C VAL A 248 2.87 -27.95 22.34
N ILE A 249 3.81 -27.24 22.95
CA ILE A 249 3.93 -27.06 24.40
C ILE A 249 3.54 -25.64 24.76
N SER A 250 2.69 -25.48 25.78
CA SER A 250 2.22 -24.16 26.23
C SER A 250 2.67 -23.86 27.66
N MET A 251 3.25 -22.67 27.84
CA MET A 251 3.79 -22.19 29.12
C MET A 251 3.19 -20.84 29.47
N SER A 252 2.76 -20.69 30.72
CA SER A 252 2.20 -19.43 31.24
C SER A 252 2.89 -19.02 32.54
N PHE A 253 2.70 -17.77 32.95
CA PHE A 253 3.10 -17.32 34.28
C PHE A 253 2.37 -18.11 35.38
N LEU A 254 3.05 -18.31 36.51
CA LEU A 254 2.36 -18.72 37.73
C LEU A 254 1.51 -17.55 38.26
N PRO A 255 0.26 -17.78 38.70
CA PRO A 255 -0.63 -16.73 39.19
C PRO A 255 -0.04 -15.87 40.32
N ASN A 256 0.84 -16.45 41.15
CA ASN A 256 1.45 -15.77 42.31
C ASN A 256 2.95 -15.46 42.12
N ASP A 257 3.52 -15.76 40.96
CA ASP A 257 4.94 -15.49 40.65
C ASP A 257 5.14 -15.26 39.14
N THR A 258 5.07 -14.00 38.72
CA THR A 258 5.38 -13.56 37.35
C THR A 258 6.88 -13.70 37.01
N SER A 259 7.71 -14.13 37.96
CA SER A 259 9.13 -14.41 37.72
C SER A 259 9.40 -15.84 37.26
N THR A 260 8.43 -16.76 37.35
CA THR A 260 8.59 -18.15 36.91
C THR A 260 7.51 -18.57 35.90
N TYR A 261 7.96 -18.94 34.69
CA TYR A 261 7.11 -19.64 33.73
C TYR A 261 6.99 -21.10 34.13
N THR A 262 5.77 -21.60 34.24
CA THR A 262 5.49 -23.02 34.44
C THR A 262 4.71 -23.55 33.26
N THR A 263 4.97 -24.81 32.94
CA THR A 263 4.22 -25.52 31.91
C THR A 263 2.78 -25.64 32.37
N LYS A 264 1.85 -25.04 31.62
CA LYS A 264 0.42 -25.19 31.88
C LYS A 264 -0.04 -26.58 31.44
N LEU A 265 0.59 -27.11 30.37
CA LEU A 265 0.34 -28.42 29.80
C LEU A 265 1.59 -29.07 29.21
N LEU A 266 1.78 -30.33 29.60
CA LEU A 266 2.83 -31.23 29.13
C LEU A 266 2.47 -31.69 27.69
N ALA A 267 2.66 -30.83 26.68
CA ALA A 267 2.41 -31.08 25.24
C ALA A 267 1.01 -31.59 24.84
N ALA A 268 0.36 -30.93 23.88
CA ALA A 268 -0.83 -31.51 23.26
C ALA A 268 -0.44 -32.75 22.46
N ASN A 269 -1.16 -33.86 22.61
CA ASN A 269 -0.94 -35.06 21.80
C ASN A 269 -1.84 -35.05 20.55
N PRO A 270 -1.34 -34.65 19.37
CA PRO A 270 -2.14 -34.61 18.14
C PRO A 270 -2.51 -36.01 17.62
N TYR A 271 -1.88 -37.08 18.11
CA TYR A 271 -2.19 -38.45 17.70
C TYR A 271 -3.66 -38.81 17.93
N PHE A 272 -4.24 -38.32 19.04
CA PHE A 272 -5.64 -38.61 19.36
C PHE A 272 -6.64 -37.90 18.43
N SER A 273 -6.25 -36.84 17.71
CA SER A 273 -7.14 -36.23 16.72
C SER A 273 -7.19 -37.02 15.41
N ARG A 274 -6.18 -37.87 15.13
CA ARG A 274 -6.01 -38.62 13.87
C ARG A 274 -5.79 -37.74 12.63
N ASP A 275 -5.70 -36.42 12.80
CA ASP A 275 -5.36 -35.48 11.72
C ASP A 275 -3.87 -35.46 11.40
N ILE A 276 -3.03 -35.77 12.40
CA ILE A 276 -1.59 -35.85 12.28
C ILE A 276 -1.10 -37.25 12.64
N GLY A 277 -0.21 -37.78 11.80
CA GLY A 277 0.44 -39.08 11.94
C GLY A 277 1.94 -38.99 12.25
N PRO A 278 2.63 -40.14 12.34
CA PRO A 278 4.08 -40.19 12.54
C PRO A 278 4.85 -39.52 11.38
N ASP A 279 6.03 -39.00 11.68
CA ASP A 279 6.95 -38.37 10.72
C ASP A 279 6.40 -37.12 9.99
N GLU A 280 5.37 -36.47 10.54
CA GLU A 280 4.71 -35.30 9.94
C GLU A 280 5.23 -33.94 10.44
N TYR A 281 6.03 -33.92 11.51
CA TYR A 281 6.69 -32.73 12.09
C TYR A 281 5.74 -31.63 12.55
N PHE A 282 4.62 -31.97 13.18
CA PHE A 282 3.71 -30.98 13.74
C PHE A 282 4.38 -30.10 14.80
N GLY A 283 4.17 -28.79 14.70
CA GLY A 283 4.89 -27.81 15.52
C GLY A 283 6.29 -27.49 14.99
N TYR A 284 6.56 -27.75 13.70
CA TYR A 284 7.78 -27.25 13.05
C TYR A 284 7.81 -25.72 13.11
N SER A 285 6.69 -25.08 12.79
CA SER A 285 6.36 -23.67 13.02
C SER A 285 5.15 -23.57 13.94
N VAL A 286 5.08 -22.52 14.75
CA VAL A 286 3.94 -22.23 15.63
C VAL A 286 3.66 -20.74 15.62
N GLU A 287 2.38 -20.38 15.72
CA GLU A 287 1.93 -19.01 15.94
C GLU A 287 0.55 -18.99 16.65
N SER A 288 0.00 -17.81 16.94
CA SER A 288 -1.31 -17.64 17.53
C SER A 288 -2.04 -16.41 17.02
N GLY A 289 -3.36 -16.46 17.01
CA GLY A 289 -4.18 -15.34 16.55
C GLY A 289 -5.59 -15.37 17.09
N VAL A 290 -6.30 -14.28 16.84
CA VAL A 290 -7.73 -14.09 17.11
C VAL A 290 -8.44 -14.13 15.76
N PHE A 291 -9.07 -15.27 15.46
CA PHE A 291 -9.77 -15.46 14.19
C PHE A 291 -11.27 -15.16 14.29
N GLN A 292 -11.79 -14.99 15.50
CA GLN A 292 -13.21 -14.83 15.79
C GLN A 292 -13.46 -13.57 16.63
N LYS A 293 -14.64 -12.96 16.46
CA LYS A 293 -15.05 -11.76 17.20
C LYS A 293 -15.21 -11.95 18.70
N ASP A 294 -15.26 -13.20 19.18
CA ASP A 294 -15.29 -13.51 20.61
C ASP A 294 -13.95 -13.23 21.32
N GLY A 295 -12.89 -12.93 20.56
CA GLY A 295 -11.57 -12.61 21.09
C GLY A 295 -10.77 -13.83 21.55
N ASN A 296 -11.25 -15.05 21.32
CA ASN A 296 -10.56 -16.26 21.73
C ASN A 296 -9.27 -16.44 20.92
N ILE A 297 -8.18 -16.73 21.63
CA ILE A 297 -6.89 -17.02 21.00
C ILE A 297 -6.86 -18.48 20.57
N LEU A 298 -6.65 -18.70 19.28
CA LEU A 298 -6.38 -20.00 18.70
C LEU A 298 -4.88 -20.17 18.43
N TYR A 299 -4.42 -21.41 18.49
CA TYR A 299 -3.05 -21.77 18.15
C TYR A 299 -3.00 -22.24 16.69
N VAL A 300 -1.91 -21.89 16.01
CA VAL A 300 -1.62 -22.31 14.64
C VAL A 300 -0.31 -23.07 14.66
N ALA A 301 -0.26 -24.23 14.00
CA ALA A 301 0.97 -24.99 13.89
C ALA A 301 1.11 -25.69 12.54
N GLY A 302 2.32 -25.63 11.99
CA GLY A 302 2.69 -26.26 10.73
C GLY A 302 3.21 -27.70 10.92
N ALA A 303 2.86 -28.56 9.98
CA ALA A 303 3.31 -29.94 9.83
C ALA A 303 3.77 -30.16 8.38
N PRO A 304 4.97 -29.69 8.01
CA PRO A 304 5.40 -29.61 6.60
C PRO A 304 5.61 -30.96 5.92
N ARG A 305 5.69 -32.06 6.68
CA ARG A 305 5.79 -33.42 6.14
C ARG A 305 4.47 -34.18 6.09
N ALA A 306 3.40 -33.59 6.64
CA ALA A 306 2.07 -34.18 6.60
C ALA A 306 1.52 -34.29 5.17
N ASN A 307 0.42 -35.02 5.00
CA ASN A 307 -0.29 -35.11 3.71
C ASN A 307 0.61 -35.61 2.57
N ILE A 308 1.35 -36.71 2.79
CA ILE A 308 2.29 -37.28 1.80
C ILE A 308 3.32 -36.21 1.37
N ALA A 309 3.93 -35.57 2.37
CA ALA A 309 4.84 -34.44 2.21
C ALA A 309 4.25 -33.21 1.49
N GLY A 310 2.93 -33.13 1.30
CA GLY A 310 2.24 -31.93 0.81
C GLY A 310 2.20 -30.79 1.83
N GLY A 311 2.39 -31.12 3.11
CA GLY A 311 2.30 -30.19 4.23
C GLY A 311 0.87 -29.97 4.72
N LYS A 312 0.73 -29.63 6.00
CA LYS A 312 -0.53 -29.18 6.61
C LYS A 312 -0.28 -28.03 7.59
N VAL A 313 -1.30 -27.22 7.79
CA VAL A 313 -1.39 -26.24 8.89
C VAL A 313 -2.70 -26.47 9.63
N LEU A 314 -2.63 -26.56 10.96
CA LEU A 314 -3.80 -26.76 11.81
C LEU A 314 -4.02 -25.52 12.68
N ILE A 315 -5.28 -25.09 12.76
CA ILE A 315 -5.76 -24.05 13.68
C ILE A 315 -6.66 -24.72 14.71
N PHE A 316 -6.34 -24.57 15.99
CA PHE A 316 -6.99 -25.32 17.06
C PHE A 316 -7.07 -24.51 18.36
N GLU A 317 -8.04 -24.85 19.19
CA GLU A 317 -8.16 -24.24 20.52
C GLU A 317 -6.98 -24.65 21.42
N PRO A 318 -6.52 -23.77 22.32
CA PRO A 318 -5.49 -24.11 23.28
C PRO A 318 -5.84 -25.42 24.03
N PRO A 319 -4.93 -26.42 24.01
CA PRO A 319 -5.20 -27.72 24.62
C PRO A 319 -5.43 -27.54 26.12
N ILE A 320 -6.38 -28.29 26.68
CA ILE A 320 -6.73 -28.23 28.11
C ILE A 320 -6.14 -29.42 28.89
N LEU A 321 -5.92 -30.56 28.21
CA LEU A 321 -5.36 -31.80 28.76
C LEU A 321 -4.39 -32.44 27.76
N GLU A 322 -3.29 -33.03 28.24
CA GLU A 322 -2.25 -33.72 27.44
C GLU A 322 -2.85 -34.86 26.59
N PHE A 323 -3.70 -35.70 27.19
CA PHE A 323 -4.28 -36.89 26.56
C PHE A 323 -5.66 -36.68 25.93
N LYS A 324 -5.97 -35.44 25.55
CA LYS A 324 -7.22 -35.13 24.84
C LYS A 324 -6.90 -34.82 23.38
N SER A 325 -7.76 -35.27 22.48
CA SER A 325 -7.70 -34.86 21.07
C SER A 325 -7.71 -33.34 20.97
N LEU A 326 -6.91 -32.81 20.04
CA LEU A 326 -6.95 -31.39 19.69
C LEU A 326 -8.37 -31.01 19.24
N ASN A 327 -8.86 -29.88 19.72
CA ASN A 327 -10.10 -29.30 19.19
C ASN A 327 -9.75 -28.44 17.98
N ILE A 328 -9.63 -29.10 16.83
CA ILE A 328 -9.23 -28.48 15.56
C ILE A 328 -10.43 -27.71 15.00
N LYS A 329 -10.23 -26.43 14.73
CA LYS A 329 -11.19 -25.56 14.03
C LYS A 329 -11.00 -25.64 12.53
N MET A 330 -9.75 -25.72 12.09
CA MET A 330 -9.44 -25.74 10.66
C MET A 330 -8.17 -26.53 10.36
N THR A 331 -8.19 -27.25 9.25
CA THR A 331 -7.03 -27.93 8.68
C THR A 331 -6.85 -27.47 7.24
N ILE A 332 -5.69 -26.87 6.96
CA ILE A 332 -5.29 -26.44 5.63
C ILE A 332 -4.27 -27.43 5.10
N LYS A 333 -4.48 -27.92 3.88
CA LYS A 333 -3.57 -28.88 3.21
C LYS A 333 -2.75 -28.14 2.18
N GLY A 334 -1.45 -28.37 2.15
CA GLY A 334 -0.59 -27.75 1.15
C GLY A 334 -0.86 -28.29 -0.26
N PRO A 335 -0.62 -27.46 -1.29
CA PRO A 335 -1.07 -27.74 -2.65
C PRO A 335 -0.17 -28.71 -3.44
N GLN A 336 1.05 -28.97 -2.98
CA GLN A 336 2.05 -29.73 -3.72
C GLN A 336 2.92 -30.57 -2.80
N SER A 337 3.06 -31.86 -3.09
CA SER A 337 4.00 -32.75 -2.41
C SER A 337 5.44 -32.26 -2.54
N GLY A 338 6.15 -32.20 -1.41
CA GLY A 338 7.53 -31.74 -1.34
C GLY A 338 7.67 -30.21 -1.24
N SER A 339 6.59 -29.43 -1.23
CA SER A 339 6.65 -27.96 -1.11
C SER A 339 7.00 -27.45 0.29
N TYR A 340 6.99 -28.37 1.26
CA TYR A 340 7.26 -28.09 2.67
C TYR A 340 6.29 -27.03 3.26
N PHE A 341 5.05 -27.00 2.75
CA PHE A 341 3.99 -26.08 3.19
C PHE A 341 3.75 -26.14 4.71
N GLY A 342 3.81 -24.98 5.37
CA GLY A 342 3.79 -24.88 6.83
C GLY A 342 5.18 -24.77 7.45
N ALA A 343 6.23 -24.53 6.65
CA ALA A 343 7.59 -24.31 7.15
C ALA A 343 7.72 -23.05 8.01
N SER A 344 7.01 -21.99 7.60
CA SER A 344 6.92 -20.69 8.27
C SER A 344 5.47 -20.24 8.29
N LEU A 345 5.11 -19.45 9.30
CA LEU A 345 3.76 -18.94 9.51
C LEU A 345 3.84 -17.47 9.90
N CYS A 346 2.86 -16.68 9.47
CA CYS A 346 2.62 -15.34 9.98
C CYS A 346 1.11 -15.18 10.17
N VAL A 347 0.71 -14.76 11.38
CA VAL A 347 -0.69 -14.53 11.73
C VAL A 347 -0.84 -13.08 12.14
N THR A 348 -1.54 -12.31 11.31
CA THR A 348 -1.73 -10.87 11.51
C THR A 348 -2.91 -10.40 10.68
N ASP A 349 -3.67 -9.45 11.20
CA ASP A 349 -4.70 -8.72 10.44
C ASP A 349 -4.05 -7.86 9.33
N ILE A 350 -4.20 -8.29 8.06
CA ILE A 350 -3.62 -7.65 6.87
C ILE A 350 -4.59 -6.61 6.29
N ASN A 351 -5.89 -6.89 6.32
CA ASN A 351 -6.94 -6.07 5.73
C ASN A 351 -7.57 -5.04 6.70
N GLY A 352 -7.07 -4.95 7.93
CA GLY A 352 -7.48 -3.96 8.92
C GLY A 352 -8.89 -4.17 9.48
N ASP A 353 -9.44 -5.39 9.41
CA ASP A 353 -10.82 -5.68 9.85
C ASP A 353 -10.92 -6.06 11.35
N GLY A 354 -9.79 -6.17 12.04
CA GLY A 354 -9.67 -6.50 13.45
C GLY A 354 -9.56 -8.01 13.74
N LEU A 355 -9.64 -8.87 12.73
CA LEU A 355 -9.41 -10.32 12.85
C LEU A 355 -8.08 -10.69 12.21
N ASP A 356 -7.37 -11.65 12.80
CA ASP A 356 -6.07 -12.06 12.26
C ASP A 356 -6.24 -12.97 11.03
N ASP A 357 -5.46 -12.70 9.97
CA ASP A 357 -5.32 -13.53 8.76
C ASP A 357 -4.15 -14.51 8.90
N LEU A 358 -3.94 -15.36 7.88
CA LEU A 358 -2.87 -16.36 7.89
C LEU A 358 -2.05 -16.35 6.59
N LEU A 359 -0.73 -16.25 6.73
CA LEU A 359 0.23 -16.53 5.66
C LEU A 359 0.99 -17.83 5.96
N VAL A 360 1.15 -18.67 4.95
CA VAL A 360 1.83 -19.95 5.06
C VAL A 360 2.96 -20.08 4.04
N GLY A 361 4.19 -20.26 4.53
CA GLY A 361 5.36 -20.48 3.67
C GLY A 361 5.47 -21.92 3.18
N ALA A 362 5.84 -22.06 1.91
CA ALA A 362 6.17 -23.29 1.21
C ALA A 362 7.48 -23.09 0.41
N PRO A 363 8.64 -23.09 1.09
CA PRO A 363 9.91 -22.66 0.51
C PRO A 363 10.41 -23.54 -0.64
N THR A 364 9.98 -24.80 -0.71
CA THR A 364 10.34 -25.71 -1.81
C THR A 364 9.20 -25.91 -2.80
N TYR A 365 8.22 -25.00 -2.79
CA TYR A 365 7.18 -24.97 -3.82
C TYR A 365 7.79 -24.71 -5.21
N VAL A 366 7.29 -25.45 -6.18
CA VAL A 366 7.69 -25.36 -7.58
C VAL A 366 6.50 -24.93 -8.42
N LYS A 367 6.62 -23.78 -9.09
CA LYS A 367 5.61 -23.30 -10.01
C LYS A 367 5.59 -24.17 -11.28
N ASN A 368 4.40 -24.54 -11.74
CA ASN A 368 4.24 -25.32 -12.98
C ASN A 368 4.14 -24.39 -14.20
N ASP A 369 5.27 -23.87 -14.66
CA ASP A 369 5.38 -22.94 -15.79
C ASP A 369 5.96 -23.58 -17.07
N GLY A 370 6.09 -24.91 -17.08
CA GLY A 370 6.71 -25.67 -18.18
C GLY A 370 8.24 -25.67 -18.16
N GLY A 371 8.86 -25.03 -17.17
CA GLY A 371 10.29 -25.10 -16.89
C GLY A 371 10.73 -26.38 -16.16
N LEU A 372 12.03 -26.47 -15.88
CA LEU A 372 12.57 -27.51 -15.00
C LEU A 372 12.12 -27.26 -13.55
N PRO A 373 11.72 -28.30 -12.79
CA PRO A 373 11.24 -28.12 -11.44
C PRO A 373 12.41 -27.75 -10.51
N TYR A 374 12.42 -26.51 -10.02
CA TYR A 374 13.35 -26.03 -9.01
C TYR A 374 12.61 -25.35 -7.88
N ASP A 375 13.18 -25.43 -6.67
CA ASP A 375 12.63 -24.90 -5.42
C ASP A 375 12.61 -23.36 -5.43
N GLN A 376 11.63 -22.76 -6.09
CA GLN A 376 11.45 -21.31 -6.16
C GLN A 376 10.86 -20.78 -4.84
N GLY A 377 9.92 -21.51 -4.28
CA GLY A 377 9.20 -21.18 -3.05
C GLY A 377 8.00 -20.26 -3.28
N ALA A 378 7.04 -20.30 -2.36
CA ALA A 378 5.83 -19.48 -2.36
C ALA A 378 5.35 -19.21 -0.93
N VAL A 379 4.55 -18.15 -0.78
CA VAL A 379 3.77 -17.89 0.44
C VAL A 379 2.31 -17.79 0.05
N PHE A 380 1.48 -18.63 0.67
CA PHE A 380 0.03 -18.69 0.45
C PHE A 380 -0.67 -17.76 1.42
N VAL A 381 -1.63 -16.97 0.92
CA VAL A 381 -2.35 -15.96 1.70
C VAL A 381 -3.80 -16.41 1.90
N TYR A 382 -4.19 -16.50 3.16
CA TYR A 382 -5.51 -16.92 3.60
C TYR A 382 -6.17 -15.80 4.40
N MET A 383 -7.20 -15.21 3.82
CA MET A 383 -7.94 -14.10 4.43
C MET A 383 -9.08 -14.62 5.29
N ASN A 384 -9.22 -14.05 6.47
CA ASN A 384 -10.29 -14.38 7.39
C ASN A 384 -11.61 -13.77 6.93
N LYS A 385 -12.67 -14.57 6.98
CA LYS A 385 -14.04 -14.10 6.85
C LYS A 385 -14.93 -14.75 7.89
N GLU A 386 -15.85 -13.95 8.42
CA GLU A 386 -16.90 -14.46 9.28
C GLU A 386 -17.93 -15.24 8.44
N LYS A 387 -18.25 -16.45 8.88
CA LYS A 387 -19.26 -17.30 8.25
C LYS A 387 -19.94 -18.18 9.31
N ASP A 388 -21.27 -18.14 9.36
CA ASP A 388 -22.09 -18.98 10.24
C ASP A 388 -21.71 -18.87 11.74
N ASN A 389 -21.38 -17.67 12.24
CA ASN A 389 -20.84 -17.40 13.59
C ASN A 389 -19.50 -18.10 13.89
N ASP A 390 -18.82 -18.61 12.87
CA ASP A 390 -17.45 -19.12 12.94
C ASP A 390 -16.58 -18.33 11.95
N PHE A 391 -15.32 -18.73 11.80
CA PHE A 391 -14.42 -18.16 10.81
C PHE A 391 -14.16 -19.16 9.69
N VAL A 392 -14.00 -18.63 8.47
CA VAL A 392 -13.45 -19.35 7.33
C VAL A 392 -12.22 -18.62 6.85
N LEU A 393 -11.22 -19.37 6.39
CA LEU A 393 -10.07 -18.82 5.71
C LEU A 393 -10.23 -19.02 4.21
N GLU A 394 -10.36 -17.93 3.47
CA GLU A 394 -10.42 -17.94 2.01
C GLU A 394 -9.02 -17.74 1.43
N GLU A 395 -8.58 -18.71 0.64
CA GLU A 395 -7.34 -18.58 -0.13
C GLU A 395 -7.54 -17.54 -1.24
N GLN A 396 -6.71 -16.50 -1.27
CA GLN A 396 -6.73 -15.53 -2.35
C GLN A 396 -5.89 -15.99 -3.53
N ASP A 397 -4.59 -16.15 -3.27
CA ASP A 397 -3.58 -16.72 -4.14
C ASP A 397 -2.28 -16.85 -3.30
N HIS A 398 -1.17 -17.13 -3.97
CA HIS A 398 0.17 -17.09 -3.43
C HIS A 398 0.97 -15.91 -3.98
N VAL A 399 1.89 -15.41 -3.16
CA VAL A 399 2.94 -14.49 -3.61
C VAL A 399 4.23 -15.25 -3.87
N SER A 400 5.03 -14.73 -4.80
CA SER A 400 6.33 -15.26 -5.17
C SER A 400 7.29 -14.10 -5.40
N GLY A 401 8.55 -14.24 -4.96
CA GLY A 401 9.59 -13.25 -5.20
C GLY A 401 10.06 -13.23 -6.67
N SER A 402 11.37 -13.24 -6.90
CA SER A 402 11.95 -13.22 -8.26
C SER A 402 11.67 -14.47 -9.11
N VAL A 403 11.03 -15.50 -8.54
CA VAL A 403 10.87 -16.85 -9.10
C VAL A 403 12.20 -17.48 -9.58
N THR A 404 13.33 -17.04 -9.01
CA THR A 404 14.64 -17.63 -9.29
C THR A 404 14.68 -19.06 -8.76
N ASN A 405 15.26 -19.96 -9.57
CA ASN A 405 15.40 -21.37 -9.21
C ASN A 405 16.25 -21.55 -7.95
N GLY A 406 15.73 -22.30 -6.98
CA GLY A 406 16.44 -22.57 -5.73
C GLY A 406 16.44 -21.42 -4.72
N ALA A 407 15.63 -20.38 -4.91
CA ALA A 407 15.63 -19.20 -4.04
C ALA A 407 15.08 -19.44 -2.63
N TRP A 408 14.23 -20.46 -2.46
CA TRP A 408 13.54 -20.79 -1.21
C TRP A 408 12.71 -19.62 -0.63
N PHE A 409 11.96 -18.94 -1.50
CA PHE A 409 11.08 -17.86 -1.10
C PHE A 409 10.01 -18.36 -0.11
N GLY A 410 9.81 -17.64 1.00
CA GLY A 410 8.85 -18.01 2.04
C GLY A 410 9.42 -18.86 3.16
N ILE A 411 10.74 -19.02 3.25
CA ILE A 411 11.37 -19.69 4.41
C ILE A 411 11.22 -18.90 5.71
N SER A 412 11.12 -17.57 5.61
CA SER A 412 10.90 -16.65 6.71
C SER A 412 9.86 -15.60 6.30
N ILE A 413 9.00 -15.24 7.24
CA ILE A 413 7.94 -14.24 7.07
C ILE A 413 7.96 -13.36 8.33
N GLY A 414 8.04 -12.05 8.15
CA GLY A 414 8.04 -11.06 9.23
C GLY A 414 6.86 -10.10 9.10
N ASP A 415 6.11 -9.94 10.18
CA ASP A 415 5.09 -8.89 10.35
C ASP A 415 5.79 -7.56 10.60
N LEU A 416 5.67 -6.61 9.66
CA LEU A 416 6.26 -5.27 9.80
C LEU A 416 5.33 -4.30 10.52
N GLY A 417 4.06 -4.64 10.69
CA GLY A 417 3.02 -3.65 10.97
C GLY A 417 2.81 -2.72 9.78
N ASP A 418 2.14 -1.60 10.02
CA ASP A 418 1.89 -0.56 9.01
C ASP A 418 3.12 0.34 8.87
N VAL A 419 3.97 0.09 7.87
CA VAL A 419 5.21 0.87 7.64
C VAL A 419 5.04 1.97 6.60
N ASP A 420 3.91 2.03 5.90
CA ASP A 420 3.59 3.09 4.95
C ASP A 420 2.41 3.99 5.31
N GLY A 421 1.83 3.76 6.49
CA GLY A 421 0.84 4.61 7.13
C GLY A 421 -0.51 4.60 6.41
N ASP A 422 -0.79 3.57 5.62
CA ASP A 422 -2.02 3.45 4.83
C ASP A 422 -3.19 2.80 5.63
N GLY A 423 -2.90 2.32 6.85
CA GLY A 423 -3.85 1.68 7.75
C GLY A 423 -3.87 0.15 7.67
N TYR A 424 -3.09 -0.45 6.76
CA TYR A 424 -2.96 -1.90 6.60
C TYR A 424 -1.57 -2.36 7.04
N LYS A 425 -1.43 -3.64 7.41
CA LYS A 425 -0.13 -4.17 7.83
C LYS A 425 0.64 -4.74 6.66
N ASP A 426 1.94 -4.49 6.68
CA ASP A 426 2.89 -4.91 5.66
C ASP A 426 3.71 -6.12 6.10
N ILE A 427 4.20 -6.87 5.12
CA ILE A 427 4.86 -8.16 5.32
C ILE A 427 6.22 -8.19 4.63
N ALA A 428 7.24 -8.66 5.33
CA ALA A 428 8.55 -9.01 4.76
C ALA A 428 8.68 -10.53 4.54
N ILE A 429 9.16 -10.95 3.38
CA ILE A 429 9.35 -12.37 3.03
C ILE A 429 10.77 -12.62 2.53
N GLY A 430 11.45 -13.63 3.10
CA GLY A 430 12.83 -13.98 2.78
C GLY A 430 12.98 -15.03 1.68
N ALA A 431 14.04 -14.89 0.88
CA ALA A 431 14.51 -15.83 -0.14
C ALA A 431 16.05 -15.96 -0.05
N PRO A 432 16.60 -16.66 0.96
CA PRO A 432 18.02 -16.61 1.29
C PRO A 432 18.96 -17.23 0.27
N TRP A 433 18.43 -18.04 -0.64
CA TRP A 433 19.22 -18.73 -1.65
C TRP A 433 19.13 -18.10 -3.04
N GLU A 434 18.39 -16.99 -3.16
CA GLU A 434 18.35 -16.21 -4.39
C GLU A 434 19.75 -15.70 -4.79
N ASN A 435 20.01 -15.59 -6.09
CA ASN A 435 21.28 -15.14 -6.66
C ASN A 435 22.50 -15.88 -6.09
N ASP A 436 22.51 -17.21 -6.24
CA ASP A 436 23.58 -18.11 -5.80
C ASP A 436 23.91 -17.99 -4.29
N GLY A 437 22.86 -17.79 -3.48
CA GLY A 437 22.99 -17.73 -2.03
C GLY A 437 23.37 -16.37 -1.46
N GLN A 438 23.33 -15.30 -2.26
CA GLN A 438 23.38 -13.94 -1.73
C GLN A 438 22.14 -13.66 -0.84
N GLY A 439 20.97 -14.03 -1.35
CA GLY A 439 19.68 -13.91 -0.68
C GLY A 439 19.01 -12.56 -0.86
N ALA A 440 17.69 -12.53 -0.73
CA ALA A 440 16.87 -11.31 -0.85
C ALA A 440 15.72 -11.31 0.16
N VAL A 441 15.20 -10.12 0.47
CA VAL A 441 13.95 -9.92 1.22
C VAL A 441 13.01 -9.03 0.42
N TYR A 442 11.74 -9.40 0.38
CA TYR A 442 10.69 -8.72 -0.37
C TYR A 442 9.68 -8.10 0.59
N ILE A 443 9.29 -6.86 0.35
CA ILE A 443 8.27 -6.14 1.11
C ILE A 443 6.98 -6.11 0.31
N TYR A 444 5.90 -6.59 0.92
CA TYR A 444 4.56 -6.63 0.35
C TYR A 444 3.61 -5.81 1.20
N LYS A 445 2.77 -5.02 0.54
CA LYS A 445 1.79 -4.17 1.22
C LYS A 445 0.50 -4.90 1.52
N GLY A 446 -0.06 -4.62 2.68
CA GLY A 446 -1.46 -4.94 2.98
C GLY A 446 -2.41 -4.02 2.21
N TYR A 447 -3.66 -4.43 2.05
CA TYR A 447 -4.76 -3.59 1.59
C TYR A 447 -6.10 -4.25 1.94
N ALA A 448 -7.20 -3.55 1.71
CA ALA A 448 -8.56 -4.00 2.08
C ALA A 448 -8.95 -5.41 1.61
N LYS A 449 -8.36 -5.92 0.52
CA LYS A 449 -8.65 -7.28 0.04
C LYS A 449 -7.59 -8.29 0.44
N GLY A 450 -6.50 -7.93 1.11
CA GLY A 450 -5.46 -8.87 1.55
C GLY A 450 -4.06 -8.35 1.27
N LEU A 451 -3.18 -9.21 0.74
CA LEU A 451 -1.80 -8.84 0.44
C LEU A 451 -1.63 -8.49 -1.04
N ASN A 452 -1.05 -7.34 -1.36
CA ASN A 452 -0.78 -6.95 -2.74
C ASN A 452 0.23 -7.93 -3.34
N PRO A 453 -0.05 -8.60 -4.48
CA PRO A 453 0.86 -9.58 -5.06
C PRO A 453 2.13 -8.95 -5.65
N ASN A 454 2.13 -7.65 -5.93
CA ASN A 454 3.33 -6.93 -6.37
C ASN A 454 4.10 -6.45 -5.14
N ASN A 455 5.35 -6.91 -5.01
CA ASN A 455 6.25 -6.37 -4.00
C ASN A 455 6.55 -4.89 -4.31
N VAL A 456 6.62 -4.09 -3.26
CA VAL A 456 6.92 -2.65 -3.35
C VAL A 456 8.39 -2.36 -3.16
N GLN A 457 9.12 -3.30 -2.58
CA GLN A 457 10.57 -3.21 -2.45
C GLN A 457 11.19 -4.61 -2.39
N ARG A 458 12.36 -4.74 -3.03
CA ARG A 458 13.23 -5.90 -2.91
C ARG A 458 14.59 -5.47 -2.39
N ILE A 459 14.94 -5.92 -1.20
CA ILE A 459 16.18 -5.59 -0.50
C ILE A 459 17.21 -6.68 -0.73
N GLN A 460 18.41 -6.30 -1.18
CA GLN A 460 19.53 -7.21 -1.35
C GLN A 460 20.88 -6.50 -1.10
N PRO A 461 21.60 -6.81 -0.02
CA PRO A 461 22.96 -6.33 0.19
C PRO A 461 23.99 -7.07 -0.69
N MET A 462 25.06 -6.38 -1.10
CA MET A 462 26.09 -6.94 -2.01
C MET A 462 26.90 -8.09 -1.40
N ASP A 463 27.29 -7.98 -0.13
CA ASP A 463 28.27 -8.89 0.50
C ASP A 463 27.65 -9.92 1.47
N ALA A 464 26.33 -10.13 1.43
CA ALA A 464 25.68 -11.10 2.30
C ALA A 464 25.63 -12.49 1.67
N ARG A 465 25.50 -13.52 2.53
CA ARG A 465 25.10 -14.87 2.13
C ARG A 465 24.04 -15.43 3.07
N GLY A 466 23.00 -16.02 2.49
CA GLY A 466 21.83 -16.48 3.22
C GLY A 466 20.99 -15.33 3.77
N PHE A 467 21.01 -14.16 3.13
CA PHE A 467 20.27 -12.98 3.57
C PHE A 467 18.75 -13.21 3.47
N GLY A 468 18.04 -12.97 4.57
CA GLY A 468 16.60 -13.29 4.65
C GLY A 468 16.32 -14.66 5.24
N TRP A 469 17.32 -15.33 5.82
CA TRP A 469 17.11 -16.59 6.55
C TRP A 469 16.22 -16.39 7.79
N SER A 470 16.45 -15.30 8.52
CA SER A 470 15.59 -14.88 9.62
C SER A 470 15.20 -13.42 9.45
N ILE A 471 13.94 -13.14 9.75
CA ILE A 471 13.36 -11.80 9.72
C ILE A 471 12.68 -11.60 11.07
N ALA A 472 12.99 -10.51 11.76
CA ALA A 472 12.35 -10.15 13.02
C ALA A 472 10.99 -9.50 12.75
N LYS A 473 10.08 -9.57 13.74
CA LYS A 473 8.91 -8.69 13.78
C LYS A 473 9.38 -7.23 13.81
N GLY A 474 8.72 -6.37 13.04
CA GLY A 474 9.04 -4.96 12.93
C GLY A 474 8.92 -4.25 14.29
N ALA A 475 9.84 -3.33 14.55
CA ALA A 475 9.79 -2.49 15.74
C ALA A 475 10.50 -1.16 15.46
N ASP A 476 9.89 -0.06 15.88
CA ASP A 476 10.49 1.27 15.84
C ASP A 476 11.65 1.37 16.87
N VAL A 477 12.88 1.56 16.38
CA VAL A 477 14.08 1.69 17.23
C VAL A 477 14.64 3.10 17.30
N ASP A 478 14.21 4.00 16.42
CA ASP A 478 14.67 5.39 16.38
C ASP A 478 13.60 6.42 16.80
N ASN A 479 12.40 5.94 17.14
CA ASN A 479 11.22 6.70 17.57
C ASN A 479 10.66 7.61 16.46
N ASN A 480 10.74 7.17 15.20
CA ASN A 480 10.15 7.88 14.07
C ASN A 480 8.69 7.45 13.77
N ASN A 481 8.10 6.58 14.61
CA ASN A 481 6.78 5.97 14.47
C ASN A 481 6.61 5.14 13.19
N CYS A 482 7.70 4.67 12.60
CA CYS A 482 7.69 3.63 11.59
C CYS A 482 8.53 2.44 12.07
N ASN A 483 8.04 1.23 11.84
CA ASN A 483 8.74 0.04 12.31
C ASN A 483 9.98 -0.27 11.46
N ASP A 484 11.11 -0.48 12.12
CA ASP A 484 12.36 -0.88 11.49
C ASP A 484 12.43 -2.39 11.29
N LEU A 485 13.33 -2.82 10.42
CA LEU A 485 13.43 -4.20 9.95
C LEU A 485 14.81 -4.79 10.22
N ALA A 486 14.86 -5.87 11.01
CA ALA A 486 16.08 -6.65 11.25
C ALA A 486 16.10 -7.99 10.50
N ILE A 487 17.18 -8.23 9.75
CA ILE A 487 17.33 -9.39 8.85
C ILE A 487 18.64 -10.13 9.15
N GLY A 488 18.58 -11.44 9.33
CA GLY A 488 19.75 -12.29 9.53
C GLY A 488 20.28 -12.92 8.24
N ALA A 489 21.60 -13.05 8.16
CA ALA A 489 22.33 -13.70 7.07
C ALA A 489 23.36 -14.70 7.64
N HIS A 490 22.87 -15.89 8.00
CA HIS A 490 23.63 -16.84 8.83
C HIS A 490 24.89 -17.39 8.16
N SER A 491 24.95 -17.40 6.82
CA SER A 491 26.07 -17.98 6.07
C SER A 491 27.23 -16.99 5.91
N SER A 492 26.96 -15.68 5.89
CA SER A 492 27.98 -14.62 6.00
C SER A 492 28.29 -14.19 7.44
N GLN A 493 27.60 -14.77 8.43
CA GLN A 493 27.71 -14.39 9.85
C GLN A 493 27.41 -12.90 10.09
N THR A 494 26.36 -12.40 9.45
CA THR A 494 25.94 -10.99 9.57
C THR A 494 24.46 -10.87 9.91
N SER A 495 24.10 -9.74 10.51
CA SER A 495 22.71 -9.31 10.68
C SER A 495 22.60 -7.85 10.25
N TYR A 496 21.46 -7.45 9.71
CA TYR A 496 21.25 -6.13 9.15
C TYR A 496 20.07 -5.46 9.85
N LEU A 497 20.14 -4.15 10.08
CA LEU A 497 19.02 -3.31 10.48
C LEU A 497 18.78 -2.26 9.39
N TYR A 498 17.58 -2.30 8.83
CA TYR A 498 17.08 -1.33 7.88
C TYR A 498 16.09 -0.43 8.62
N ARG A 499 16.39 0.87 8.64
CA ARG A 499 15.48 1.85 9.22
C ARG A 499 14.41 2.25 8.23
N CYS A 500 13.17 2.35 8.70
CA CYS A 500 12.06 2.79 7.88
C CYS A 500 12.12 4.30 7.63
N ILE A 501 11.74 4.74 6.43
CA ILE A 501 11.47 6.15 6.14
C ILE A 501 9.95 6.37 6.15
N PRO A 502 9.43 7.25 7.04
CA PRO A 502 8.02 7.63 7.05
C PRO A 502 7.54 8.15 5.69
N THR A 503 6.26 7.97 5.39
CA THR A 503 5.69 8.28 4.07
C THR A 503 4.90 9.61 4.12
N MET A 504 4.87 10.39 3.05
CA MET A 504 4.02 11.59 2.97
C MET A 504 3.26 11.62 1.66
N LYS A 505 1.96 11.90 1.74
CA LYS A 505 1.10 12.16 0.58
C LYS A 505 1.19 13.64 0.23
N VAL A 506 1.69 13.97 -0.95
CA VAL A 506 1.88 15.35 -1.40
C VAL A 506 0.90 15.67 -2.51
N HIS A 507 0.29 16.85 -2.46
CA HIS A 507 -0.66 17.31 -3.45
C HIS A 507 -0.23 18.63 -4.09
N ALA A 508 -0.01 18.60 -5.41
CA ALA A 508 0.14 19.78 -6.24
C ALA A 508 -1.23 20.37 -6.59
N VAL A 509 -1.43 21.66 -6.34
CA VAL A 509 -2.67 22.37 -6.61
C VAL A 509 -2.37 23.67 -7.36
N ILE A 510 -3.17 23.99 -8.38
CA ILE A 510 -3.14 25.30 -9.06
C ILE A 510 -4.47 25.99 -8.76
N ARG A 511 -4.41 27.24 -8.31
CA ARG A 511 -5.58 28.11 -8.10
C ARG A 511 -5.40 29.39 -8.91
N VAL A 512 -6.43 29.79 -9.63
CA VAL A 512 -6.43 31.04 -10.41
C VAL A 512 -7.62 31.86 -9.94
N PRO A 513 -7.43 32.79 -8.97
CA PRO A 513 -8.55 33.45 -8.27
C PRO A 513 -9.55 34.14 -9.22
N ASN A 514 -9.06 34.67 -10.34
CA ASN A 514 -9.87 35.43 -11.29
C ASN A 514 -10.26 34.64 -12.56
N ALA A 515 -10.07 33.31 -12.60
CA ALA A 515 -10.20 32.49 -13.81
C ALA A 515 -11.52 32.67 -14.59
N ILE A 516 -12.62 32.92 -13.87
CA ILE A 516 -13.97 33.04 -14.43
C ILE A 516 -14.19 34.38 -15.16
N ASN A 517 -13.44 35.42 -14.78
CA ASN A 517 -13.70 36.81 -15.20
C ASN A 517 -12.53 37.42 -15.97
N LEU A 518 -11.71 36.62 -16.66
CA LEU A 518 -10.58 37.15 -17.42
C LEU A 518 -11.04 37.69 -18.78
N PRO A 519 -11.03 39.02 -19.02
CA PRO A 519 -11.44 39.58 -20.29
C PRO A 519 -10.46 39.25 -21.42
N GLN A 520 -10.94 39.30 -22.67
CA GLN A 520 -10.13 38.99 -23.87
C GLN A 520 -8.89 39.88 -24.05
N ASN A 521 -8.89 41.08 -23.48
CA ASN A 521 -7.77 42.03 -23.58
C ASN A 521 -6.79 41.94 -22.39
N THR A 522 -6.92 40.92 -21.54
CA THR A 522 -6.02 40.72 -20.40
C THR A 522 -4.57 40.58 -20.85
N THR A 523 -3.71 41.46 -20.34
CA THR A 523 -2.25 41.41 -20.55
C THR A 523 -1.54 40.53 -19.53
N GLY A 524 -2.20 40.17 -18.42
CA GLY A 524 -1.70 39.19 -17.46
C GLY A 524 -2.69 38.91 -16.34
N PHE A 525 -2.51 37.78 -15.67
CA PHE A 525 -3.36 37.32 -14.57
C PHE A 525 -2.54 36.56 -13.52
N ASP A 526 -3.02 36.53 -12.28
CA ASP A 526 -2.32 35.85 -11.20
C ASP A 526 -2.76 34.39 -11.07
N ALA A 527 -1.77 33.51 -10.90
CA ALA A 527 -1.95 32.09 -10.64
C ALA A 527 -1.15 31.71 -9.39
N VAL A 528 -1.80 30.95 -8.50
CA VAL A 528 -1.24 30.49 -7.23
C VAL A 528 -0.95 29.00 -7.33
N PHE A 529 0.30 28.62 -7.13
CA PHE A 529 0.79 27.25 -7.17
C PHE A 529 1.03 26.77 -5.75
N CYS A 530 0.19 25.87 -5.26
CA CYS A 530 0.22 25.38 -3.89
C CYS A 530 0.71 23.93 -3.82
N VAL A 531 1.43 23.64 -2.75
CA VAL A 531 1.80 22.29 -2.35
C VAL A 531 1.26 22.05 -0.95
N SER A 532 0.44 21.03 -0.79
CA SER A 532 -0.03 20.56 0.52
C SER A 532 0.46 19.14 0.77
N ALA A 533 0.61 18.75 2.03
CA ALA A 533 0.97 17.39 2.38
C ALA A 533 0.14 16.85 3.55
N THR A 534 -0.18 15.56 3.48
CA THR A 534 -0.87 14.81 4.53
C THR A 534 -0.05 13.58 4.91
N SER A 535 -0.12 13.21 6.18
CA SER A 535 0.74 12.20 6.78
C SER A 535 0.18 11.76 8.13
N PRO A 536 0.20 10.47 8.48
CA PRO A 536 -0.06 10.01 9.84
C PRO A 536 1.08 10.37 10.82
N TRP A 537 2.27 10.71 10.30
CA TRP A 537 3.43 11.12 11.09
C TRP A 537 3.49 12.66 11.19
N ASN A 538 3.70 13.20 12.40
CA ASN A 538 3.69 14.65 12.64
C ASN A 538 5.07 15.33 12.49
N ASP A 539 6.15 14.63 12.82
CA ASP A 539 7.52 15.19 12.91
C ASP A 539 8.37 14.94 11.66
N VAL A 540 7.73 14.94 10.49
CA VAL A 540 8.38 14.64 9.21
C VAL A 540 8.26 15.80 8.24
N GLU A 541 9.18 15.85 7.28
CA GLU A 541 9.17 16.87 6.22
C GLU A 541 9.68 16.30 4.90
N ILE A 542 9.17 16.86 3.82
CA ILE A 542 9.58 16.51 2.47
C ILE A 542 9.95 17.77 1.69
N ASN A 543 11.04 17.69 0.95
CA ASN A 543 11.48 18.73 0.05
C ASN A 543 11.10 18.33 -1.38
N VAL A 544 10.39 19.20 -2.08
CA VAL A 544 9.96 18.99 -3.46
C VAL A 544 10.28 20.22 -4.32
N ILE A 545 10.67 19.97 -5.56
CA ILE A 545 10.95 20.97 -6.57
C ILE A 545 9.73 21.07 -7.48
N GLY A 546 9.04 22.21 -7.46
CA GLY A 546 7.94 22.50 -8.37
C GLY A 546 8.43 23.21 -9.63
N LYS A 547 8.09 22.65 -10.79
CA LYS A 547 8.29 23.22 -12.12
C LYS A 547 6.96 23.70 -12.67
N ILE A 548 6.90 24.99 -13.01
CA ILE A 548 5.74 25.65 -13.59
C ILE A 548 5.95 25.76 -15.10
N GLU A 549 5.06 25.15 -15.88
CA GLU A 549 5.04 25.27 -17.34
C GLU A 549 3.80 26.07 -17.75
N VAL A 550 4.02 27.16 -18.48
CA VAL A 550 2.94 28.02 -18.99
C VAL A 550 2.85 27.87 -20.49
N ASP A 551 1.66 27.49 -20.95
CA ASP A 551 1.29 27.31 -22.35
C ASP A 551 2.37 26.63 -23.22
N PRO A 552 2.91 25.46 -22.81
CA PRO A 552 4.10 24.89 -23.43
C PRO A 552 3.94 24.53 -24.92
N GLU A 553 2.70 24.43 -25.41
CA GLU A 553 2.40 24.08 -26.81
C GLU A 553 2.42 25.28 -27.76
N TYR A 554 1.97 26.45 -27.30
CA TYR A 554 1.77 27.62 -28.15
C TYR A 554 2.58 28.85 -27.71
N ASN A 555 3.17 28.81 -26.51
CA ASN A 555 4.02 29.86 -25.93
C ASN A 555 3.39 31.25 -25.99
N ARG A 556 2.07 31.34 -25.74
CA ARG A 556 1.30 32.59 -25.78
C ARG A 556 1.33 33.36 -24.48
N ALA A 557 1.69 32.70 -23.39
CA ALA A 557 1.81 33.27 -22.06
C ALA A 557 3.08 32.76 -21.39
N MET A 558 3.67 33.58 -20.53
CA MET A 558 4.92 33.26 -19.82
C MET A 558 4.93 33.84 -18.42
N ILE A 559 5.86 33.37 -17.59
CA ILE A 559 6.17 33.99 -16.30
C ILE A 559 7.41 34.85 -16.48
N SER A 560 7.50 35.97 -15.76
CA SER A 560 8.66 36.87 -15.81
C SER A 560 9.84 36.45 -14.91
N GLY A 561 9.64 35.47 -14.02
CA GLY A 561 10.66 34.96 -13.09
C GLY A 561 11.17 33.55 -13.38
N ASP A 562 11.89 32.96 -12.41
CA ASP A 562 12.30 31.55 -12.47
C ASP A 562 11.06 30.64 -12.36
N ALA A 563 10.94 29.66 -13.27
CA ALA A 563 9.85 28.70 -13.34
C ALA A 563 9.98 27.54 -12.34
N THR A 564 11.11 27.46 -11.64
CA THR A 564 11.40 26.41 -10.67
C THR A 564 11.35 26.97 -9.25
N ARG A 565 10.73 26.22 -8.33
CA ARG A 565 10.60 26.58 -6.91
C ARG A 565 10.89 25.39 -6.02
N LYS A 566 11.56 25.61 -4.91
CA LYS A 566 11.76 24.59 -3.87
C LYS A 566 10.75 24.80 -2.75
N PHE A 567 10.02 23.74 -2.42
CA PHE A 567 9.05 23.72 -1.33
C PHE A 567 9.52 22.73 -0.25
N ARG A 568 9.57 23.19 1.00
CA ARG A 568 9.79 22.36 2.18
C ARG A 568 8.49 22.22 2.93
N VAL A 569 7.82 21.08 2.79
CA VAL A 569 6.42 20.89 3.22
C VAL A 569 6.36 19.98 4.44
N LYS A 570 5.52 20.36 5.40
CA LYS A 570 5.19 19.58 6.59
C LYS A 570 3.74 19.08 6.55
N PRO A 571 3.41 17.99 7.27
CA PRO A 571 2.05 17.50 7.42
C PRO A 571 1.07 18.60 7.85
N GLY A 572 -0.07 18.70 7.16
CA GLY A 572 -1.13 19.68 7.47
C GLY A 572 -0.79 21.13 7.08
N GLN A 573 0.37 21.37 6.49
CA GLN A 573 0.76 22.68 5.98
C GLN A 573 0.53 22.76 4.47
N GLU A 574 -0.05 23.87 4.01
CA GLU A 574 -0.11 24.26 2.60
C GLU A 574 0.85 25.44 2.37
N ILE A 575 1.76 25.29 1.40
CA ILE A 575 2.70 26.34 1.00
C ILE A 575 2.40 26.70 -0.43
N CYS A 576 2.17 27.99 -0.69
CA CYS A 576 1.80 28.50 -1.99
C CYS A 576 2.82 29.52 -2.50
N ASP A 577 3.01 29.53 -3.82
CA ASP A 577 3.78 30.54 -4.54
C ASP A 577 2.86 31.22 -5.56
N GLU A 578 2.74 32.54 -5.44
CA GLU A 578 1.90 33.36 -6.31
C GLU A 578 2.75 33.91 -7.46
N GLN A 579 2.28 33.70 -8.69
CA GLN A 579 2.98 34.09 -9.91
C GLN A 579 2.04 34.83 -10.85
N THR A 580 2.50 35.97 -11.35
CA THR A 580 1.80 36.72 -12.39
C THR A 580 2.18 36.15 -13.76
N ILE A 581 1.17 35.72 -14.51
CA ILE A 581 1.28 35.16 -15.86
C ILE A 581 1.06 36.29 -16.86
N GLU A 582 2.07 36.58 -17.68
CA GLU A 582 2.01 37.60 -18.72
C GLU A 582 1.54 36.98 -20.04
N VAL A 583 0.52 37.58 -20.67
CA VAL A 583 -0.07 37.12 -21.93
C VAL A 583 0.43 38.01 -23.06
N HIS A 584 0.90 37.41 -24.15
CA HIS A 584 1.35 38.17 -25.30
C HIS A 584 0.19 38.95 -25.94
N PRO A 585 0.35 40.27 -26.22
CA PRO A 585 -0.72 41.10 -26.78
C PRO A 585 -1.27 40.63 -28.14
N SER A 586 -0.48 39.84 -28.89
CA SER A 586 -0.83 39.29 -30.20
C SER A 586 -1.16 37.80 -30.17
N ALA A 587 -1.36 37.22 -28.99
CA ALA A 587 -1.65 35.79 -28.85
C ALA A 587 -3.03 35.43 -29.44
N ASP A 588 -3.10 34.29 -30.13
CA ASP A 588 -4.38 33.68 -30.49
C ASP A 588 -5.00 33.03 -29.27
N LEU A 589 -6.05 33.65 -28.73
CA LEU A 589 -6.74 33.23 -27.52
C LEU A 589 -7.99 32.37 -27.79
N SER A 590 -8.12 31.84 -29.03
CA SER A 590 -9.20 30.92 -29.38
C SER A 590 -9.13 29.58 -28.64
N LYS A 591 -7.93 29.15 -28.25
CA LYS A 591 -7.67 27.95 -27.43
C LYS A 591 -7.36 28.35 -25.99
N PRO A 592 -7.72 27.53 -24.98
CA PRO A 592 -7.38 27.81 -23.60
C PRO A 592 -5.86 27.85 -23.39
N ILE A 593 -5.41 28.69 -22.46
CA ILE A 593 -4.03 28.75 -21.96
C ILE A 593 -3.86 27.62 -20.95
N SER A 594 -2.87 26.75 -21.15
CA SER A 594 -2.61 25.63 -20.24
C SER A 594 -1.52 25.99 -19.23
N LEU A 595 -1.85 25.91 -17.94
CA LEU A 595 -0.88 25.91 -16.85
C LEU A 595 -0.63 24.46 -16.43
N ARG A 596 0.63 24.05 -16.31
CA ARG A 596 1.00 22.74 -15.76
C ARG A 596 1.96 22.95 -14.59
N PHE A 597 1.70 22.26 -13.49
CA PHE A 597 2.55 22.28 -12.32
C PHE A 597 3.00 20.86 -12.02
N ARG A 598 4.31 20.65 -12.05
CA ARG A 598 4.94 19.35 -11.87
C ARG A 598 5.88 19.41 -10.68
N LEU A 599 5.64 18.55 -9.70
CA LEU A 599 6.52 18.35 -8.58
C LEU A 599 7.51 17.22 -8.91
N GLU A 600 8.74 17.41 -8.48
CA GLU A 600 9.80 16.40 -8.48
C GLU A 600 10.38 16.34 -7.05
N PRO A 601 10.68 15.15 -6.50
CA PRO A 601 11.32 15.07 -5.20
C PRO A 601 12.69 15.76 -5.22
N ASP A 602 13.02 16.54 -4.19
CA ASP A 602 14.36 17.12 -4.04
C ASP A 602 15.32 16.01 -3.58
N GLU A 603 16.44 15.87 -4.28
CA GLU A 603 17.46 14.81 -4.16
C GLU A 603 18.20 14.74 -2.79
N LEU A 604 17.65 15.32 -1.72
CA LEU A 604 18.27 15.30 -0.38
C LEU A 604 18.44 13.88 0.19
N MET A 605 17.62 12.94 -0.26
CA MET A 605 17.86 11.50 -0.09
C MET A 605 18.34 10.89 -1.41
N ASN A 606 19.42 11.42 -1.97
CA ASN A 606 20.11 10.75 -3.08
C ASN A 606 20.54 9.36 -2.63
N GLU A 607 20.48 8.41 -3.56
CA GLU A 607 20.83 7.01 -3.29
C GLU A 607 22.23 6.89 -2.68
N ASP A 608 23.17 7.77 -3.04
CA ASP A 608 24.54 7.79 -2.53
C ASP A 608 24.68 8.41 -1.12
N SER A 609 23.60 8.92 -0.54
CA SER A 609 23.62 9.49 0.81
C SER A 609 23.94 8.40 1.83
N THR A 610 25.05 8.61 2.55
CA THR A 610 25.52 7.71 3.61
C THR A 610 24.89 8.01 4.98
N MET A 611 24.14 9.11 5.09
CA MET A 611 23.51 9.59 6.31
C MET A 611 22.00 9.35 6.28
N PHE A 612 21.47 8.82 7.37
CA PHE A 612 20.02 8.67 7.53
C PHE A 612 19.41 9.97 8.07
N LEU A 613 18.41 10.49 7.38
CA LEU A 613 17.72 11.72 7.78
C LEU A 613 16.46 11.35 8.56
N MET A 614 16.53 11.49 9.88
CA MET A 614 15.48 11.04 10.82
C MET A 614 14.12 11.71 10.60
N ASN A 615 14.10 12.96 10.11
CA ASN A 615 12.86 13.71 9.87
C ASN A 615 12.47 13.74 8.38
N ALA A 616 13.21 13.07 7.50
CA ALA A 616 12.87 13.06 6.09
C ALA A 616 11.72 12.08 5.83
N ALA A 617 10.82 12.46 4.93
CA ALA A 617 9.79 11.58 4.43
C ALA A 617 10.04 11.15 2.98
N ARG A 618 9.59 9.94 2.66
CA ARG A 618 9.45 9.47 1.29
C ARG A 618 8.09 9.85 0.72
N LEU A 619 7.98 9.86 -0.59
CA LEU A 619 6.73 10.18 -1.27
C LEU A 619 5.81 8.96 -1.33
N SER A 620 4.53 9.14 -1.00
CA SER A 620 3.50 8.13 -1.24
C SER A 620 3.20 7.99 -2.73
N GLU A 621 2.91 6.77 -3.18
CA GLU A 621 2.44 6.49 -4.55
C GLU A 621 1.10 7.17 -4.87
N GLU A 622 0.31 7.51 -3.84
CA GLU A 622 -0.96 8.23 -3.97
C GLU A 622 -0.80 9.75 -4.14
N SER A 623 0.44 10.25 -4.17
CA SER A 623 0.71 11.70 -4.27
C SER A 623 0.34 12.25 -5.65
N THR A 624 -0.34 13.39 -5.68
CA THR A 624 -0.68 14.09 -6.93
C THR A 624 0.46 15.02 -7.34
N MET A 625 1.48 14.45 -7.96
CA MET A 625 2.72 15.16 -8.34
C MET A 625 2.60 16.02 -9.59
N LYS A 626 1.53 15.88 -10.37
CA LYS A 626 1.30 16.67 -11.58
C LYS A 626 -0.14 17.14 -11.59
N THR A 627 -0.33 18.42 -11.87
CA THR A 627 -1.65 19.01 -12.04
C THR A 627 -1.63 19.98 -13.20
N SER A 628 -2.79 20.19 -13.84
CA SER A 628 -2.94 21.12 -14.93
C SER A 628 -4.22 21.91 -14.78
N PHE A 629 -4.16 23.20 -15.13
CA PHE A 629 -5.29 24.10 -15.11
C PHE A 629 -5.42 24.76 -16.49
N LEU A 630 -6.63 24.74 -17.06
CA LEU A 630 -6.91 25.34 -18.36
C LEU A 630 -7.68 26.64 -18.14
N ILE A 631 -7.18 27.72 -18.74
CA ILE A 631 -7.80 29.04 -18.65
C ILE A 631 -8.37 29.39 -20.01
N GLN A 632 -9.68 29.55 -20.06
CA GLN A 632 -10.37 30.05 -21.23
C GLN A 632 -10.82 31.48 -20.96
N LEU A 633 -10.44 32.41 -21.84
CA LEU A 633 -10.86 33.80 -21.73
C LEU A 633 -12.32 33.92 -22.17
N VAL A 634 -13.05 34.81 -21.49
CA VAL A 634 -14.48 35.06 -21.69
C VAL A 634 -14.75 35.37 -23.17
N ARG A 635 -15.57 34.54 -23.82
CA ARG A 635 -16.02 34.72 -25.21
C ARG A 635 -17.48 34.32 -25.30
N ASP A 636 -18.29 35.16 -25.93
CA ASP A 636 -19.72 34.93 -26.17
C ASP A 636 -20.59 34.80 -24.89
N CYS A 637 -20.17 35.41 -23.77
CA CYS A 637 -20.84 35.34 -22.46
C CYS A 637 -21.89 36.45 -22.20
N GLY A 638 -22.41 37.13 -23.22
CA GLY A 638 -23.36 38.25 -23.05
C GLY A 638 -22.72 39.59 -22.62
N GLU A 639 -23.56 40.59 -22.32
CA GLU A 639 -23.13 41.95 -21.94
C GLU A 639 -22.57 42.04 -20.50
N ASP A 640 -22.94 41.10 -19.65
CA ASP A 640 -22.49 40.99 -18.26
C ASP A 640 -21.13 40.28 -18.11
N LEU A 641 -20.58 39.73 -19.22
CA LEU A 641 -19.27 39.05 -19.28
C LEU A 641 -19.14 37.84 -18.35
N ILE A 642 -20.26 37.27 -17.87
CA ILE A 642 -20.29 36.12 -16.97
C ILE A 642 -20.93 34.94 -17.71
N CYS A 643 -20.14 33.93 -18.03
CA CYS A 643 -20.64 32.73 -18.70
C CYS A 643 -21.36 31.81 -17.69
N ILE A 644 -22.69 31.78 -17.71
CA ILE A 644 -23.51 30.84 -16.92
C ILE A 644 -24.06 29.75 -17.86
N PRO A 645 -23.50 28.52 -17.85
CA PRO A 645 -24.02 27.45 -18.69
C PRO A 645 -25.34 26.90 -18.14
N TRP A 646 -26.32 26.69 -19.01
CA TRP A 646 -27.57 26.00 -18.69
C TRP A 646 -27.49 24.54 -19.13
N LEU A 647 -27.10 23.65 -18.22
CA LEU A 647 -26.96 22.22 -18.48
C LEU A 647 -28.30 21.50 -18.24
N VAL A 648 -28.90 20.94 -19.29
CA VAL A 648 -30.10 20.08 -19.18
C VAL A 648 -29.71 18.63 -19.42
N MET A 649 -29.93 17.78 -18.43
CA MET A 649 -29.75 16.33 -18.55
C MET A 649 -31.12 15.64 -18.63
N THR A 650 -31.34 14.83 -19.65
CA THR A 650 -32.58 14.06 -19.82
C THR A 650 -32.28 12.56 -19.70
N LEU A 651 -32.96 11.91 -18.74
CA LEU A 651 -32.89 10.47 -18.55
C LEU A 651 -34.14 9.83 -19.19
N GLU A 652 -33.95 8.98 -20.20
CA GLU A 652 -35.04 8.18 -20.78
C GLU A 652 -34.86 6.71 -20.35
N ALA A 653 -35.90 6.14 -19.74
CA ALA A 653 -35.90 4.74 -19.36
C ALA A 653 -36.06 3.84 -20.59
N LEU A 654 -35.15 2.88 -20.76
CA LEU A 654 -35.27 1.85 -21.80
C LEU A 654 -36.20 0.74 -21.31
N ASP A 655 -37.45 0.79 -21.77
CA ASP A 655 -38.48 -0.25 -21.78
C ASP A 655 -38.29 -1.45 -20.82
N LYS A 656 -38.91 -1.35 -19.63
CA LYS A 656 -39.64 -2.46 -18.98
C LYS A 656 -40.85 -1.89 -18.23
N ASN A 657 -41.99 -2.56 -18.37
CA ASN A 657 -43.34 -2.23 -17.87
C ASN A 657 -43.48 -2.13 -16.33
N GLU A 658 -42.67 -1.33 -15.65
CA GLU A 658 -42.92 -0.97 -14.25
C GLU A 658 -42.67 0.52 -14.05
N ASP A 659 -43.73 1.25 -13.67
CA ASP A 659 -43.67 2.66 -13.30
C ASP A 659 -42.88 2.80 -11.99
N ILE A 660 -41.59 3.07 -12.10
CA ILE A 660 -40.75 3.46 -10.95
C ILE A 660 -40.45 4.95 -11.08
N THR A 661 -41.14 5.76 -10.28
CA THR A 661 -40.85 7.20 -10.14
C THR A 661 -39.81 7.43 -9.06
N TRP A 662 -38.71 8.09 -9.42
CA TRP A 662 -37.68 8.56 -8.49
C TRP A 662 -37.73 10.09 -8.38
N GLU A 663 -37.73 10.63 -7.17
CA GLU A 663 -37.35 12.03 -6.93
C GLU A 663 -35.89 12.04 -6.46
N ILE A 664 -35.02 12.69 -7.24
CA ILE A 664 -33.61 12.88 -6.91
C ILE A 664 -33.44 14.35 -6.52
N GLU A 665 -33.15 14.60 -5.25
CA GLU A 665 -32.72 15.91 -4.78
C GLU A 665 -31.19 15.97 -4.94
N LEU A 666 -30.73 16.89 -5.79
CA LEU A 666 -29.31 17.11 -6.06
C LEU A 666 -28.79 18.20 -5.12
N ASP A 667 -27.88 17.85 -4.24
CA ASP A 667 -27.09 18.82 -3.49
C ASP A 667 -25.74 19.00 -4.18
N TYR A 668 -25.45 20.22 -4.62
CA TYR A 668 -24.24 20.57 -5.36
C TYR A 668 -23.30 21.32 -4.42
N ASP A 669 -22.25 20.65 -3.96
CA ASP A 669 -21.20 21.28 -3.17
C ASP A 669 -20.10 21.84 -4.09
N MET A 670 -20.07 23.17 -4.23
CA MET A 670 -19.13 23.94 -5.06
C MET A 670 -17.72 24.06 -4.47
N ASN A 671 -17.16 22.98 -3.91
CA ASN A 671 -15.85 23.06 -3.27
C ASN A 671 -14.80 22.04 -3.71
N HIS A 672 -15.02 21.25 -4.77
CA HIS A 672 -13.97 20.39 -5.33
C HIS A 672 -13.86 20.54 -6.86
N ASN A 673 -12.73 21.08 -7.32
CA ASN A 673 -12.34 21.15 -8.73
C ASN A 673 -11.50 19.92 -9.09
N VAL A 674 -12.09 18.94 -9.78
CA VAL A 674 -11.39 17.80 -10.38
C VAL A 674 -11.31 18.02 -11.89
N ASN A 675 -10.08 18.04 -12.42
CA ASN A 675 -9.78 18.00 -13.86
C ASN A 675 -8.82 16.83 -14.12
N ASP A 676 -9.38 15.65 -14.38
CA ASP A 676 -8.78 14.72 -15.35
C ASP A 676 -9.89 14.22 -16.28
N THR A 677 -9.64 14.26 -17.59
CA THR A 677 -10.64 13.93 -18.63
C THR A 677 -10.65 12.43 -18.96
N ARG A 678 -10.40 11.59 -17.94
CA ARG A 678 -10.58 10.14 -18.05
C ARG A 678 -11.37 9.48 -16.94
N ASP A 679 -11.59 10.11 -15.79
CA ASP A 679 -12.58 9.66 -14.82
C ASP A 679 -13.13 10.89 -14.10
N LEU A 680 -14.31 11.32 -14.52
CA LEU A 680 -15.09 12.36 -13.86
C LEU A 680 -15.99 11.62 -12.87
N ASP A 681 -15.46 11.30 -11.68
CA ASP A 681 -16.23 10.65 -10.62
C ASP A 681 -17.27 11.63 -10.07
N LEU A 682 -18.44 11.61 -10.70
CA LEU A 682 -19.65 12.25 -10.19
C LEU A 682 -20.14 11.42 -9.01
N ASN A 683 -19.83 11.86 -7.79
CA ASN A 683 -20.23 11.16 -6.58
C ASN A 683 -21.71 11.49 -6.27
N ILE A 684 -22.64 10.72 -6.86
CA ILE A 684 -24.08 10.90 -6.68
C ILE A 684 -24.53 10.13 -5.43
N LYS A 685 -24.83 10.84 -4.35
CA LYS A 685 -25.51 10.24 -3.19
C LYS A 685 -27.02 10.25 -3.40
N ALA A 686 -27.60 9.11 -3.76
CA ALA A 686 -29.04 8.93 -3.78
C ALA A 686 -29.53 8.45 -2.40
N LYS A 687 -30.51 9.14 -1.83
CA LYS A 687 -31.20 8.70 -0.60
C LYS A 687 -32.56 8.12 -0.97
N LEU A 688 -32.78 6.85 -0.66
CA LEU A 688 -34.05 6.18 -0.88
C LEU A 688 -35.09 6.75 0.09
N ASN A 689 -36.18 7.32 -0.43
CA ASN A 689 -37.32 7.72 0.38
C ASN A 689 -38.57 6.98 -0.13
N ASP A 690 -38.73 5.73 0.29
CA ASP A 690 -39.91 4.93 -0.02
C ASP A 690 -40.94 5.03 1.11
N ALA A 691 -42.18 5.35 0.77
CA ALA A 691 -43.30 5.42 1.71
C ALA A 691 -43.84 4.02 2.10
N LEU A 692 -43.37 2.93 1.49
CA LEU A 692 -43.87 1.57 1.71
C LEU A 692 -43.06 0.67 2.65
N TYR A 693 -41.89 1.09 3.15
CA TYR A 693 -41.08 0.31 4.09
C TYR A 693 -40.74 1.10 5.36
N ARG A 694 -41.70 1.18 6.29
CA ARG A 694 -41.50 1.85 7.58
C ARG A 694 -41.06 0.95 8.74
N ASN A 695 -40.88 -0.36 8.54
CA ASN A 695 -40.49 -1.27 9.62
C ASN A 695 -39.65 -2.45 9.12
N VAL A 696 -38.38 -2.22 8.77
CA VAL A 696 -37.33 -3.25 8.92
C VAL A 696 -36.06 -2.52 9.32
N THR A 697 -35.62 -2.74 10.57
CA THR A 697 -34.27 -2.44 11.01
C THR A 697 -33.38 -3.55 10.49
N ASP A 698 -32.69 -3.33 9.38
CA ASP A 698 -31.42 -4.00 9.10
C ASP A 698 -30.61 -3.17 8.11
N THR A 699 -29.35 -2.99 8.48
CA THR A 699 -28.29 -2.28 7.77
C THR A 699 -28.05 -2.90 6.40
N ALA A 700 -28.35 -2.15 5.33
CA ALA A 700 -27.89 -2.46 3.98
C ALA A 700 -27.37 -1.17 3.33
N PHE A 701 -26.15 -0.80 3.71
CA PHE A 701 -25.29 0.04 2.85
C PHE A 701 -24.43 -0.94 2.05
N GLU A 702 -24.88 -1.31 0.85
CA GLU A 702 -24.01 -1.86 -0.19
C GLU A 702 -23.88 -0.78 -1.26
N ASP A 703 -22.65 -0.36 -1.51
CA ASP A 703 -22.30 0.62 -2.54
C ASP A 703 -22.75 0.09 -3.91
N ILE A 704 -23.68 0.81 -4.55
CA ILE A 704 -24.05 0.57 -5.94
C ILE A 704 -22.87 1.05 -6.81
N VAL A 705 -22.08 0.12 -7.34
CA VAL A 705 -21.01 0.44 -8.28
C VAL A 705 -21.61 0.72 -9.66
N ILE A 706 -21.53 1.98 -10.09
CA ILE A 706 -22.00 2.42 -11.40
C ILE A 706 -20.80 2.50 -12.35
N ASN A 707 -20.74 1.60 -13.33
CA ASN A 707 -19.75 1.68 -14.40
C ASN A 707 -20.28 2.57 -15.53
N VAL A 708 -19.56 3.65 -15.81
CA VAL A 708 -19.92 4.63 -16.84
C VAL A 708 -19.01 4.45 -18.05
N VAL A 709 -19.59 4.12 -19.22
CA VAL A 709 -18.83 4.06 -20.48
C VAL A 709 -19.29 5.17 -21.40
N HIS A 710 -18.41 6.14 -21.67
CA HIS A 710 -18.68 7.27 -22.56
C HIS A 710 -18.41 6.92 -24.04
N LYS A 711 -19.36 7.24 -24.92
CA LYS A 711 -19.14 7.34 -26.36
C LYS A 711 -19.69 8.66 -26.87
N ALA A 712 -18.80 9.58 -27.22
CA ALA A 712 -19.17 10.81 -27.92
C ALA A 712 -19.24 10.54 -29.43
N ASN A 713 -20.39 10.82 -30.06
CA ASN A 713 -20.54 10.84 -31.52
C ASN A 713 -20.78 12.28 -31.97
N PHE A 714 -20.02 12.72 -32.96
CA PHE A 714 -20.15 14.04 -33.56
C PHE A 714 -21.02 13.96 -34.81
N SER A 715 -22.11 14.73 -34.87
CA SER A 715 -22.86 14.95 -36.11
C SER A 715 -23.25 16.41 -36.26
N VAL A 716 -22.80 17.04 -37.35
CA VAL A 716 -23.29 18.35 -37.80
C VAL A 716 -24.34 18.08 -38.87
N ASN A 717 -25.62 18.21 -38.53
CA ASN A 717 -26.69 18.11 -39.53
C ASN A 717 -26.92 19.49 -40.13
N GLY A 718 -26.61 19.69 -41.43
CA GLY A 718 -26.97 20.93 -42.12
C GLY A 718 -26.21 21.35 -43.38
N PHE A 719 -25.21 20.62 -43.89
CA PHE A 719 -24.43 21.07 -45.05
C PHE A 719 -24.75 20.32 -46.36
N SER A 720 -25.38 21.02 -47.30
CA SER A 720 -25.33 20.71 -48.74
C SER A 720 -24.53 21.81 -49.44
N CYS A 721 -23.28 21.51 -49.81
CA CYS A 721 -22.44 22.41 -50.59
C CYS A 721 -22.92 22.46 -52.04
N SER A 722 -23.78 23.42 -52.38
CA SER A 722 -24.09 23.80 -53.76
C SER A 722 -24.88 25.11 -53.78
N ASP A 723 -24.20 26.25 -53.69
CA ASP A 723 -24.45 27.39 -54.59
C ASP A 723 -23.51 28.56 -54.31
N THR A 724 -22.74 28.93 -55.33
CA THR A 724 -21.96 30.16 -55.39
C THR A 724 -22.91 31.32 -55.72
N ASN A 725 -23.48 32.00 -54.72
CA ASN A 725 -23.89 33.42 -54.79
C ASN A 725 -24.68 33.90 -53.54
N THR A 726 -24.04 34.00 -52.38
CA THR A 726 -24.62 34.72 -51.23
C THR A 726 -23.62 35.65 -50.56
N ARG A 727 -24.06 36.88 -50.30
CA ARG A 727 -23.27 38.00 -49.77
C ARG A 727 -22.82 37.73 -48.32
N LYS A 728 -21.61 38.17 -47.97
CA LYS A 728 -21.09 38.31 -46.60
C LYS A 728 -22.10 39.07 -45.73
N GLY A 729 -22.75 38.39 -44.78
CA GLY A 729 -23.68 39.03 -43.84
C GLY A 729 -24.43 38.08 -42.91
N ASP A 730 -24.74 36.84 -43.34
CA ASP A 730 -25.51 35.88 -42.53
C ASP A 730 -24.66 34.65 -42.19
N TYR A 731 -23.85 34.76 -41.14
CA TYR A 731 -23.25 33.59 -40.48
C TYR A 731 -23.42 33.83 -38.98
N LEU A 732 -23.90 32.83 -38.24
CA LEU A 732 -24.22 32.82 -36.80
C LEU A 732 -25.70 33.02 -36.45
N ARG A 733 -26.56 32.08 -36.89
CA ARG A 733 -27.84 31.76 -36.24
C ARG A 733 -28.17 30.27 -36.33
N GLU A 734 -27.21 29.41 -36.05
CA GLU A 734 -27.51 27.99 -35.90
C GLU A 734 -27.04 27.48 -34.54
N ASN A 735 -27.95 26.81 -33.85
CA ASN A 735 -27.73 26.22 -32.54
C ASN A 735 -26.71 25.09 -32.68
N ILE A 736 -25.53 25.24 -32.07
CA ILE A 736 -24.57 24.15 -31.96
C ILE A 736 -25.04 23.26 -30.81
N THR A 737 -25.52 22.07 -31.16
CA THR A 737 -25.95 21.05 -30.18
C THR A 737 -24.88 20.01 -29.99
N PHE A 738 -24.41 19.82 -28.76
CA PHE A 738 -23.50 18.72 -28.42
C PHE A 738 -24.29 17.61 -27.75
N ASN A 739 -24.25 16.41 -28.34
CA ASN A 739 -24.93 15.25 -27.80
C ASN A 739 -23.88 14.27 -27.25
N ALA A 740 -23.84 14.11 -25.93
CA ALA A 740 -23.06 13.07 -25.28
C ALA A 740 -24.01 11.96 -24.82
N THR A 741 -23.77 10.75 -25.30
CA THR A 741 -24.51 9.55 -24.90
C THR A 741 -23.66 8.74 -23.93
N THR A 742 -24.21 8.52 -22.74
CA THR A 742 -23.55 7.79 -21.66
C THR A 742 -24.38 6.56 -21.34
N HIS A 743 -23.75 5.38 -21.39
CA HIS A 743 -24.40 4.14 -21.01
C HIS A 743 -24.08 3.83 -19.55
N MET A 744 -25.12 3.73 -18.73
CA MET A 744 -25.02 3.39 -17.32
C MET A 744 -25.48 1.94 -17.14
N ILE A 745 -24.66 1.12 -16.50
CA ILE A 745 -25.00 -0.28 -16.21
C ILE A 745 -25.13 -0.44 -14.70
N VAL A 746 -26.35 -0.72 -14.24
CA VAL A 746 -26.66 -0.93 -12.82
C VAL A 746 -26.78 -2.43 -12.58
N HIS A 747 -25.94 -2.94 -11.68
CA HIS A 747 -25.94 -4.33 -11.25
C HIS A 747 -26.83 -4.51 -10.02
N GLY A 748 -28.00 -5.14 -10.19
CA GLY A 748 -28.85 -5.58 -9.09
C GLY A 748 -28.63 -7.05 -8.75
N LYS A 749 -29.05 -7.47 -7.55
CA LYS A 749 -28.87 -8.83 -6.99
C LYS A 749 -29.32 -9.98 -7.91
N HIS A 750 -30.23 -9.72 -8.86
CA HIS A 750 -30.72 -10.70 -9.83
C HIS A 750 -30.86 -10.17 -11.28
N ASN A 751 -30.55 -8.91 -11.58
CA ASN A 751 -30.73 -8.33 -12.92
C ASN A 751 -29.69 -7.24 -13.21
N ILE A 752 -29.27 -7.16 -14.48
CA ILE A 752 -28.45 -6.06 -15.00
C ILE A 752 -29.38 -5.14 -15.80
N THR A 753 -29.50 -3.88 -15.39
CA THR A 753 -30.30 -2.86 -16.08
C THR A 753 -29.37 -1.85 -16.74
N LYS A 754 -29.58 -1.60 -18.03
CA LYS A 754 -28.82 -0.61 -18.80
C LYS A 754 -29.67 0.62 -19.01
N PHE A 755 -29.14 1.78 -18.65
CA PHE A 755 -29.74 3.08 -18.91
C PHE A 755 -28.92 3.83 -19.96
N GLU A 756 -29.59 4.59 -20.80
CA GLU A 756 -28.96 5.50 -21.75
C GLU A 756 -29.24 6.92 -21.30
N VAL A 757 -28.19 7.65 -20.93
CA VAL A 757 -28.26 9.05 -20.54
C VAL A 757 -27.82 9.89 -21.73
N LYS A 758 -28.73 10.71 -22.26
CA LYS A 758 -28.44 11.68 -23.31
C LYS A 758 -28.26 13.04 -22.67
N THR A 759 -27.03 13.53 -22.68
CA THR A 759 -26.71 14.91 -22.29
C THR A 759 -26.69 15.75 -23.56
N THR A 760 -27.55 16.76 -23.61
CA THR A 760 -27.70 17.64 -24.77
C THR A 760 -27.28 19.04 -24.34
N LEU A 761 -26.13 19.51 -24.79
CA LEU A 761 -25.70 20.89 -24.55
C LEU A 761 -26.28 21.76 -25.67
N ILE A 762 -27.21 22.64 -25.32
CA ILE A 762 -27.85 23.57 -26.24
C ILE A 762 -27.34 24.97 -25.90
N LEU A 763 -26.56 25.55 -26.81
CA LEU A 763 -26.21 26.98 -26.74
C LEU A 763 -27.34 27.75 -27.41
N GLU A 764 -28.26 28.30 -26.62
CA GLU A 764 -29.29 29.20 -27.14
C GLU A 764 -28.74 30.64 -27.25
N PRO A 765 -28.82 31.28 -28.44
CA PRO A 765 -28.64 32.72 -28.50
C PRO A 765 -29.85 33.41 -27.87
N GLU A 766 -29.64 34.31 -26.91
CA GLU A 766 -30.71 35.12 -26.34
C GLU A 766 -31.49 35.85 -27.45
N SER A 767 -32.74 35.47 -27.63
CA SER A 767 -33.63 36.14 -28.56
C SER A 767 -34.43 37.21 -27.82
N TYR A 768 -34.07 38.48 -28.05
CA TYR A 768 -34.92 39.60 -27.66
C TYR A 768 -36.31 39.40 -28.28
N THR A 769 -37.33 39.24 -27.43
CA THR A 769 -38.70 39.00 -27.88
C THR A 769 -39.20 40.23 -28.63
N TRP A 770 -39.26 40.17 -29.96
CA TRP A 770 -39.82 41.19 -30.85
C TRP A 770 -41.20 41.72 -30.42
N LYS A 771 -41.93 40.92 -29.62
CA LYS A 771 -43.19 41.29 -28.96
C LYS A 771 -43.05 42.53 -28.06
N LEU A 772 -41.95 42.69 -27.32
CA LEU A 772 -41.70 43.86 -26.46
C LEU A 772 -41.46 45.14 -27.30
N ILE A 773 -40.68 45.03 -28.38
CA ILE A 773 -40.45 46.15 -29.30
C ILE A 773 -41.77 46.59 -29.93
N LEU A 774 -42.63 45.65 -30.33
CA LEU A 774 -43.91 45.94 -30.96
C LEU A 774 -44.90 46.63 -29.99
N ILE A 775 -44.89 46.25 -28.71
CA ILE A 775 -45.66 46.92 -27.64
C ILE A 775 -45.14 48.34 -27.41
N CYS A 776 -43.82 48.54 -27.36
CA CYS A 776 -43.23 49.87 -27.19
C CYS A 776 -43.53 50.80 -28.37
N VAL A 777 -43.48 50.30 -29.60
CA VAL A 777 -43.86 51.06 -30.80
C VAL A 777 -45.34 51.44 -30.78
N LEU A 778 -46.23 50.51 -30.40
CA LEU A 778 -47.67 50.79 -30.26
C LEU A 778 -47.95 51.86 -29.19
N LEU A 779 -47.31 51.77 -28.02
CA LEU A 779 -47.43 52.78 -26.96
C LEU A 779 -46.88 54.14 -27.40
N GLY A 780 -45.75 54.15 -28.13
CA GLY A 780 -45.17 55.36 -28.71
C GLY A 780 -46.10 56.04 -29.72
N LEU A 781 -46.74 55.27 -30.61
CA LEU A 781 -47.71 55.79 -31.57
C LEU A 781 -48.98 56.33 -30.88
N LEU A 782 -49.42 55.69 -29.81
CA LEU A 782 -50.57 56.13 -29.01
C LEU A 782 -50.28 57.46 -28.30
N LEU A 783 -49.08 57.60 -27.74
CA LEU A 783 -48.60 58.86 -27.14
C LEU A 783 -48.50 59.97 -28.20
N LEU A 784 -47.95 59.66 -29.38
CA LEU A 784 -47.84 60.61 -30.48
C LEU A 784 -49.23 61.10 -30.94
N ALA A 785 -50.19 60.19 -31.09
CA ALA A 785 -51.57 60.52 -31.46
C ALA A 785 -52.24 61.42 -30.40
N LEU A 786 -52.00 61.17 -29.11
CA LEU A 786 -52.48 62.02 -28.02
C LEU A 786 -51.89 63.43 -28.13
N ILE A 787 -50.59 63.55 -28.35
CA ILE A 787 -49.89 64.84 -28.51
C ILE A 787 -50.43 65.60 -29.73
N VAL A 788 -50.57 64.94 -30.88
CA VAL A 788 -51.12 65.54 -32.09
C VAL A 788 -52.55 66.04 -31.86
N THR A 789 -53.37 65.27 -31.13
CA THR A 789 -54.76 65.67 -30.81
C THR A 789 -54.80 66.89 -29.88
N ILE A 790 -53.89 66.97 -28.90
CA ILE A 790 -53.75 68.12 -28.01
C ILE A 790 -53.29 69.36 -28.80
N LEU A 791 -52.30 69.21 -29.69
CA LEU A 791 -51.79 70.31 -30.54
C LEU A 791 -52.86 70.80 -31.53
N TYR A 792 -53.65 69.88 -32.10
CA TYR A 792 -54.77 70.22 -32.96
C TYR A 792 -55.86 71.01 -32.21
N LYS A 793 -56.27 70.55 -31.02
CA LYS A 793 -57.27 71.26 -30.19
C LYS A 793 -56.77 72.61 -29.68
N ARG A 794 -55.46 72.82 -29.53
CA ARG A 794 -54.87 74.11 -29.15
C ARG A 794 -54.61 75.05 -30.34
N GLY A 795 -55.07 74.70 -31.54
CA GLY A 795 -54.99 75.58 -32.71
C GLY A 795 -53.60 75.72 -33.33
N PHE A 796 -52.65 74.85 -32.96
CA PHE A 796 -51.27 74.89 -33.45
C PHE A 796 -51.17 74.68 -34.98
N PHE A 797 -52.12 73.95 -35.57
CA PHE A 797 -52.13 73.64 -37.01
C PHE A 797 -52.95 74.62 -37.88
N GLN A 798 -53.36 75.79 -37.35
CA GLN A 798 -54.00 76.84 -38.16
C GLN A 798 -53.06 78.03 -38.41
N ARG A 799 -52.30 78.01 -39.54
CA ARG A 799 -52.36 79.04 -40.60
C ARG A 799 -51.27 79.01 -41.69
N THR A 800 -51.76 79.29 -42.91
CA THR A 800 -51.20 80.12 -44.01
C THR A 800 -49.92 79.73 -44.75
N THR A 801 -50.03 78.79 -45.70
CA THR A 801 -48.97 78.57 -46.72
C THR A 801 -49.49 78.38 -48.14
N HIS A 802 -50.75 78.72 -48.44
CA HIS A 802 -51.30 78.60 -49.80
C HIS A 802 -50.97 79.81 -50.70
N LYS A 803 -50.64 80.98 -50.14
CA LYS A 803 -50.27 82.18 -50.93
C LYS A 803 -48.79 82.23 -51.32
N MET A 804 -47.89 81.67 -50.51
CA MET A 804 -46.45 81.68 -50.78
C MET A 804 -46.02 80.61 -51.81
N LEU A 805 -46.76 79.50 -51.90
CA LEU A 805 -46.41 78.38 -52.78
C LEU A 805 -46.84 78.57 -54.26
N GLN A 806 -47.85 79.40 -54.52
CA GLN A 806 -48.29 79.68 -55.90
C GLN A 806 -47.38 80.68 -56.63
N LEU A 807 -46.71 81.58 -55.89
CA LEU A 807 -45.77 82.55 -56.47
C LEU A 807 -44.44 81.89 -56.92
N HIS A 808 -44.05 80.79 -56.29
CA HIS A 808 -42.80 80.09 -56.63
C HIS A 808 -42.98 79.12 -57.82
N LYS A 809 -44.18 78.54 -57.98
CA LYS A 809 -44.49 77.61 -59.08
C LYS A 809 -44.66 78.29 -60.44
N SER A 810 -45.08 79.55 -60.50
CA SER A 810 -45.20 80.29 -61.78
C SER A 810 -43.86 80.72 -62.37
N ASN A 811 -42.82 80.88 -61.53
CA ASN A 811 -41.50 81.38 -61.97
C ASN A 811 -40.55 80.27 -62.44
N GLN A 812 -40.68 79.04 -61.93
CA GLN A 812 -39.85 77.91 -62.37
C GLN A 812 -40.32 77.27 -63.69
N GLN A 813 -41.58 77.42 -64.08
CA GLN A 813 -42.11 76.84 -65.33
C GLN A 813 -41.87 77.70 -66.59
N ARG A 814 -41.32 78.92 -66.47
CA ARG A 814 -41.01 79.79 -67.62
C ARG A 814 -39.56 79.69 -68.13
N LEU A 815 -38.64 79.05 -67.41
CA LEU A 815 -37.20 79.06 -67.75
C LEU A 815 -36.69 77.76 -68.38
N ILE A 816 -37.53 76.73 -68.54
CA ILE A 816 -37.08 75.39 -68.99
C ILE A 816 -37.70 75.00 -70.37
N GLN A 817 -38.44 75.90 -71.03
CA GLN A 817 -39.11 75.61 -72.31
C GLN A 817 -38.62 76.43 -73.51
N GLU A 818 -37.42 77.01 -73.43
CA GLU A 818 -36.74 77.58 -74.60
C GLU A 818 -35.35 76.95 -74.75
N SER A 819 -35.11 76.42 -75.94
CA SER A 819 -33.81 76.05 -76.54
C SER A 819 -33.24 74.65 -76.28
N ASP A 820 -34.02 73.62 -76.59
CA ASP A 820 -33.50 72.58 -77.50
C ASP A 820 -33.50 73.19 -78.92
N THR A 821 -32.33 73.49 -79.51
CA THR A 821 -32.01 73.25 -80.95
C THR A 821 -30.63 73.79 -81.41
N SER A 822 -29.86 72.90 -82.05
CA SER A 822 -28.72 73.11 -83.00
C SER A 822 -27.36 73.56 -82.40
N SER A 823 -26.16 73.11 -82.79
CA SER A 823 -25.62 72.22 -83.85
C SER A 823 -24.09 72.04 -83.67
N MET A 824 -23.53 70.91 -84.16
CA MET A 824 -22.10 70.58 -84.45
C MET A 824 -21.31 71.67 -85.23
N PRO A 825 -19.94 71.65 -85.43
CA PRO A 825 -19.08 70.48 -85.77
C PRO A 825 -17.54 70.42 -85.39
N ILE A 826 -16.92 69.24 -85.63
CA ILE A 826 -15.55 68.82 -86.14
C ILE A 826 -14.20 69.30 -85.48
N GLU A 827 -13.27 68.34 -85.21
CA GLU A 827 -11.82 68.21 -85.61
C GLU A 827 -11.16 67.00 -84.85
N GLU A 828 -10.58 65.99 -85.52
CA GLU A 828 -9.12 65.64 -85.70
C GLU A 828 -8.33 65.33 -84.39
N GLU A 829 -7.82 64.10 -84.16
CA GLU A 829 -6.40 63.61 -84.31
C GLU A 829 -5.39 64.38 -83.40
N ASP A 830 -4.42 63.82 -82.66
CA ASP A 830 -3.66 62.57 -82.77
C ASP A 830 -2.74 62.34 -81.53
N ASP A 831 -2.00 61.21 -81.54
CA ASP A 831 -0.67 60.91 -80.93
C ASP A 831 -0.53 60.14 -79.59
N ASP A 832 -0.40 58.81 -79.72
CA ASP A 832 0.79 57.94 -79.51
C ASP A 832 1.69 57.99 -78.23
N LEU A 833 1.63 56.89 -77.45
CA LEU A 833 2.66 55.86 -77.07
C LEU A 833 4.19 56.20 -77.08
N PRO A 834 5.12 55.32 -76.59
CA PRO A 834 5.25 54.41 -75.41
C PRO A 834 6.72 54.51 -74.83
N PRO A 835 7.51 53.47 -74.46
CA PRO A 835 7.33 52.10 -73.92
C PRO A 835 8.26 51.76 -72.69
N PHE A 836 8.44 50.46 -72.42
CA PHE A 836 9.54 49.68 -71.77
C PHE A 836 9.01 48.84 -70.60
N ASP A 837 8.85 47.52 -70.66
CA ASP A 837 9.60 46.35 -71.17
C ASP A 837 10.49 45.66 -70.11
N ASP A 838 10.32 44.35 -70.11
CA ASP A 838 11.09 43.21 -69.57
C ASP A 838 11.30 42.90 -68.07
N SER A 839 11.00 41.62 -67.82
CA SER A 839 11.75 40.58 -67.08
C SER A 839 11.39 40.21 -65.62
N ASP A 840 11.14 38.90 -65.52
CA ASP A 840 11.12 37.94 -64.39
C ASP A 840 9.97 37.90 -63.37
#